data_AF-A0AA42XMR8-F1
#
_entry.id   AF-A0AA42XMR8-F1
#
_cell.length_a   1.000
_cell.length_b   1.000
_cell.length_c   1.000
_cell.angle_alpha   90.00
_cell.angle_beta   90.00
_cell.angle_gamma   90.00
#
_symmetry.space_group_name_H-M   'P 1'
#
loop_
_entity.id
_entity.type
_entity.pdbx_description
1 polymer ?
#
loop_
_entity_poly.entity_id
_entity_poly.type
_entity_poly.pdbx_seq_one_letter_code
_entity_poly.pdbx_strand_id
1 'polypeptide(L)'
;MTDARTRQADALVEGLQREAGGKLTVFLGAAPGVGKTYTMLTRAQEQLRRGVDLVVGLVETHGRADTQALLEGLPQLPLKAVAYHGHTLQEMDLDAVLARHPALVLVDELAHRNAPGSRHERRWQDVMELLDAGIDVWTTVNIQHLESLNDVVMRITGVRVSETVPDGVLDRLHDIVLVDLPPRELIARLQQGKVYVPEQAAQALQAFFSPANLTALRELAMQEAADRVDSSLREARAARGESNLPLRRGVLVAIDGGGQSEYLVRVARRIAERRDAPWTVVTVQGRRQDEATRREIDAAFALARRLGGDAELLHGSSIADALLDHAAHNGVSTLVLGRTRERPLARMFNRTLTQQLIQRGAHYEITIISTPQARARSRREGLLPPMRGISYEPAQALIATALACAVAWLAERWVGMADLSMVFIVAVVLVAARTRASVAVMAAILCFLAYNFLFIAPRFTFAIGARQGVITVFLFLAAALVAGRLASRLRMQVIALRAANRHARARQQLGRQLASAAGNGEVAQAGRHALEQAMDVPAWLRIGADTATGGRSQPGDTDLAAADWALRHGQPSGRFTDTLAGAQWWFLPLLDGEDRAIGVAGLYLPGAQARLLPEQRQLAEAMVDDIAQAALRTRLVAELEQAHVSNETERLRSALLSSVSHDLRSPLAAMIGSADSLASYGAAMDTADRRALLDTILVEGERLDRYIQNLLDMTRLGHEGLKINRDWIGVDELIGSAARRLQRYQPKVRLELDIPATLAPIWVHPALVEQAVFNVMENAAKFSPPDAAVQVQARELDGQLRIDVIDAGPGIPDDERARIFDMFYSVERGDRGRHGTGLGLTICQGMIGAHGGSVQALPGRDGRGTLIRITLPLLKPASHDEPDPD
;
A
#
# COMPACT_ATOMS: atom_id res chain seq x y z
N MET A 1 -23.83 -5.75 16.20
CA MET A 1 -23.67 -6.15 17.62
C MET A 1 -22.33 -6.83 17.89
N THR A 2 -21.74 -7.56 16.91
CA THR A 2 -20.40 -8.15 17.00
C THR A 2 -19.29 -7.10 17.06
N ASP A 3 -19.29 -6.08 16.18
CA ASP A 3 -18.19 -5.09 16.11
C ASP A 3 -18.05 -4.17 17.33
N ALA A 4 -19.12 -3.98 18.11
CA ALA A 4 -19.06 -3.18 19.34
C ALA A 4 -18.42 -3.96 20.49
N ARG A 5 -18.65 -5.28 20.54
CA ARG A 5 -18.08 -6.17 21.55
C ARG A 5 -16.61 -6.46 21.28
N THR A 6 -16.24 -6.62 20.01
CA THR A 6 -14.83 -6.79 19.61
C THR A 6 -14.02 -5.56 19.99
N ARG A 7 -14.50 -4.36 19.62
CA ARG A 7 -13.84 -3.10 20.00
C ARG A 7 -13.74 -2.89 21.51
N GLN A 8 -14.77 -3.27 22.27
CA GLN A 8 -14.72 -3.19 23.73
C GLN A 8 -13.70 -4.18 24.32
N ALA A 9 -13.61 -5.39 23.76
CA ALA A 9 -12.63 -6.39 24.18
C ALA A 9 -11.19 -5.94 23.86
N ASP A 10 -10.96 -5.40 22.66
CA ASP A 10 -9.65 -4.89 22.25
C ASP A 10 -9.22 -3.71 23.15
N ALA A 11 -10.12 -2.76 23.42
CA ALA A 11 -9.86 -1.64 24.33
C ALA A 11 -9.60 -2.09 25.79
N LEU A 12 -10.27 -3.14 26.25
CA LEU A 12 -10.02 -3.74 27.57
C LEU A 12 -8.65 -4.44 27.64
N VAL A 13 -8.27 -5.15 26.58
CA VAL A 13 -6.96 -5.83 26.50
C VAL A 13 -5.83 -4.80 26.48
N GLU A 14 -5.95 -3.74 25.67
CA GLU A 14 -4.98 -2.66 25.64
C GLU A 14 -4.91 -1.89 26.97
N GLY A 15 -6.05 -1.67 27.63
CA GLY A 15 -6.10 -1.05 28.95
C GLY A 15 -5.39 -1.90 30.02
N LEU A 16 -5.59 -3.21 30.02
CA LEU A 16 -4.92 -4.13 30.96
C LEU A 16 -3.41 -4.24 30.67
N GLN A 17 -2.99 -4.21 29.41
CA GLN A 17 -1.57 -4.16 29.04
C GLN A 17 -0.90 -2.87 29.51
N ARG A 18 -1.61 -1.74 29.44
CA ARG A 18 -1.14 -0.45 29.99
C ARG A 18 -1.09 -0.40 31.51
N GLU A 19 -1.95 -1.15 32.21
CA GLU A 19 -1.89 -1.28 33.67
C GLU A 19 -0.76 -2.20 34.16
N ALA A 20 -0.32 -3.15 33.33
CA ALA A 20 0.74 -4.10 33.66
C ALA A 20 2.17 -3.56 33.43
N GLY A 21 2.33 -2.56 32.56
CA GLY A 21 3.60 -1.88 32.31
C GLY A 21 3.75 -0.56 33.08
N GLY A 22 4.95 0.02 33.04
CA GLY A 22 5.23 1.36 33.57
C GLY A 22 4.51 2.45 32.78
N LYS A 23 4.29 3.60 33.42
CA LYS A 23 3.56 4.75 32.84
C LYS A 23 4.52 5.77 32.26
N LEU A 24 4.31 6.11 30.99
CA LEU A 24 5.07 7.14 30.30
C LEU A 24 4.38 8.51 30.43
N THR A 25 5.09 9.51 30.95
CA THR A 25 4.67 10.92 30.89
C THR A 25 5.62 11.71 30.01
N VAL A 26 5.07 12.36 28.99
CA VAL A 26 5.86 13.16 28.03
C VAL A 26 5.62 14.64 28.24
N PHE A 27 6.69 15.39 28.44
CA PHE A 27 6.69 16.85 28.42
C PHE A 27 6.96 17.32 26.98
N LEU A 28 5.91 17.67 26.26
CA LEU A 28 5.96 18.10 24.86
C LEU A 28 6.16 19.62 24.78
N GLY A 29 7.08 20.08 23.94
CA GLY A 29 7.26 21.50 23.65
C GLY A 29 7.32 21.80 22.15
N ALA A 30 6.90 23.01 21.78
CA ALA A 30 6.90 23.46 20.38
C ALA A 30 8.31 23.69 19.81
N ALA A 31 9.28 24.02 20.67
CA ALA A 31 10.64 24.34 20.25
C ALA A 31 11.65 24.14 21.40
N PRO A 32 12.95 24.05 21.10
CA PRO A 32 13.99 24.12 22.12
C PRO A 32 13.90 25.43 22.92
N GLY A 33 14.12 25.36 24.25
CA GLY A 33 14.13 26.54 25.11
C GLY A 33 12.79 26.95 25.73
N VAL A 34 11.67 26.28 25.41
CA VAL A 34 10.36 26.55 26.03
C VAL A 34 10.27 26.14 27.51
N GLY A 35 11.25 25.39 28.03
CA GLY A 35 11.33 25.03 29.45
C GLY A 35 10.90 23.61 29.82
N LYS A 36 10.85 22.66 28.87
CA LYS A 36 10.41 21.27 29.12
C LYS A 36 11.11 20.61 30.31
N THR A 37 12.45 20.58 30.29
CA THR A 37 13.29 20.03 31.38
C THR A 37 13.06 20.75 32.70
N TYR A 38 12.94 22.08 32.68
CA TYR A 38 12.67 22.88 33.87
C TYR A 38 11.32 22.50 34.50
N THR A 39 10.27 22.38 33.69
CA THR A 39 8.93 21.96 34.13
C THR A 39 8.93 20.52 34.67
N MET A 40 9.63 19.61 34.00
CA MET A 40 9.79 18.22 34.44
C MET A 40 10.46 18.14 35.82
N LEU A 41 11.58 18.84 36.01
CA LEU A 41 12.31 18.87 37.28
C LEU A 41 11.51 19.54 38.40
N THR A 42 10.80 20.63 38.10
CA THR A 42 9.95 21.32 39.07
C THR A 42 8.87 20.37 39.62
N ARG A 43 8.22 19.60 38.72
CA ARG A 43 7.26 18.57 39.14
C ARG A 43 7.92 17.40 39.85
N ALA A 44 9.15 17.02 39.48
CA ALA A 44 9.87 15.92 40.15
C ALA A 44 10.19 16.28 41.61
N GLN A 45 10.61 17.52 41.87
CA GLN A 45 10.79 18.05 43.22
C GLN A 45 9.49 18.04 44.05
N GLU A 46 8.33 18.22 43.42
CA GLU A 46 7.03 18.06 44.09
C GLU A 46 6.72 16.59 44.40
N GLN A 47 7.04 15.65 43.50
CA GLN A 47 6.84 14.22 43.75
C GLN A 47 7.78 13.68 44.84
N LEU A 48 9.04 14.14 44.87
CA LEU A 48 9.97 13.79 45.94
C LEU A 48 9.46 14.28 47.30
N ARG A 49 8.92 15.51 47.36
CA ARG A 49 8.28 16.05 48.58
C ARG A 49 7.04 15.26 49.02
N ARG A 50 6.38 14.55 48.10
CA ARG A 50 5.27 13.64 48.38
C ARG A 50 5.72 12.23 48.78
N GLY A 51 7.03 11.96 48.78
CA GLY A 51 7.61 10.67 49.16
C GLY A 51 7.60 9.61 48.06
N VAL A 52 7.47 10.00 46.79
CA VAL A 52 7.61 9.06 45.66
C VAL A 52 9.08 8.67 45.51
N ASP A 53 9.37 7.37 45.41
CA ASP A 53 10.72 6.87 45.09
C ASP A 53 11.06 7.19 43.63
N LEU A 54 11.85 8.24 43.45
CA LEU A 54 12.26 8.70 42.13
C LEU A 54 13.77 8.79 42.00
N VAL A 55 14.23 8.71 40.75
CA VAL A 55 15.64 8.88 40.39
C VAL A 55 15.81 9.66 39.11
N VAL A 56 16.86 10.47 39.06
CA VAL A 56 17.36 11.07 37.82
C VAL A 56 18.26 10.03 37.14
N GLY A 57 17.79 9.49 36.02
CA GLY A 57 18.59 8.62 35.16
C GLY A 57 19.52 9.45 34.27
N LEU A 58 18.95 10.43 33.56
CA LEU A 58 19.71 11.38 32.75
C LEU A 58 18.92 12.68 32.58
N VAL A 59 19.56 13.80 32.86
CA VAL A 59 19.02 15.14 32.60
C VAL A 59 20.11 16.03 32.02
N GLU A 60 19.82 16.65 30.87
CA GLU A 60 20.73 17.59 30.24
C GLU A 60 20.36 19.04 30.59
N THR A 61 21.18 19.67 31.44
CA THR A 61 20.98 21.07 31.84
C THR A 61 21.48 22.08 30.82
N HIS A 62 22.33 21.64 29.88
CA HIS A 62 22.95 22.50 28.85
C HIS A 62 23.60 23.77 29.44
N GLY A 63 24.19 23.65 30.64
CA GLY A 63 24.86 24.76 31.35
C GLY A 63 23.92 25.82 31.96
N ARG A 64 22.61 25.55 32.05
CA ARG A 64 21.63 26.51 32.61
C ARG A 64 21.58 26.43 34.13
N ALA A 65 22.08 27.48 34.80
CA ALA A 65 22.14 27.58 36.26
C ALA A 65 20.78 27.34 36.95
N ASP A 66 19.70 27.96 36.45
CA ASP A 66 18.35 27.79 37.03
C ASP A 66 17.82 26.35 36.94
N THR A 67 18.20 25.61 35.90
CA THR A 67 17.79 24.20 35.71
C THR A 67 18.67 23.27 36.54
N GLN A 68 19.97 23.59 36.65
CA GLN A 68 20.91 22.86 37.49
C GLN A 68 20.56 22.96 38.98
N ALA A 69 20.11 24.13 39.45
CA ALA A 69 19.64 24.30 40.83
C ALA A 69 18.44 23.41 41.17
N LEU A 70 17.59 23.05 40.18
CA LEU A 70 16.47 22.13 40.40
C LEU A 70 16.90 20.65 40.47
N LEU A 71 18.10 20.30 40.01
CA LEU A 71 18.66 18.96 40.19
C LEU A 71 19.24 18.75 41.59
N GLU A 72 19.61 19.83 42.28
CA GLU A 72 20.12 19.75 43.65
C GLU A 72 19.02 19.19 44.58
N GLY A 73 19.38 18.14 45.32
CA GLY A 73 18.48 17.44 46.24
C GLY A 73 17.66 16.31 45.62
N LEU A 74 17.68 16.10 44.30
CA LEU A 74 17.09 14.89 43.68
C LEU A 74 18.08 13.71 43.74
N PRO A 75 17.64 12.46 44.00
CA PRO A 75 18.50 11.28 43.88
C PRO A 75 18.94 11.07 42.43
N GLN A 76 20.25 11.00 42.18
CA GLN A 76 20.81 10.83 40.82
C GLN A 76 21.60 9.53 40.72
N LEU A 77 21.49 8.82 39.59
CA LEU A 77 22.36 7.69 39.28
C LEU A 77 23.65 8.18 38.61
N PRO A 78 24.80 7.52 38.87
CA PRO A 78 26.03 7.85 38.17
C PRO A 78 25.89 7.53 36.67
N LEU A 79 26.29 8.48 35.83
CA LEU A 79 26.30 8.30 34.38
C LEU A 79 27.45 7.38 33.95
N LYS A 80 27.22 6.61 32.89
CA LYS A 80 28.21 5.71 32.30
C LYS A 80 29.12 6.49 31.35
N ALA A 81 30.44 6.41 31.59
CA ALA A 81 31.43 7.01 30.71
C ALA A 81 31.74 6.09 29.52
N VAL A 82 31.51 6.59 28.30
CA VAL A 82 31.76 5.86 27.05
C VAL A 82 32.85 6.60 26.25
N ALA A 83 33.97 5.91 25.98
CA ALA A 83 35.06 6.49 25.20
C ALA A 83 34.77 6.41 23.70
N TYR A 84 34.76 7.56 23.02
CA TYR A 84 34.47 7.64 21.58
C TYR A 84 35.34 8.72 20.91
N HIS A 85 36.11 8.33 19.89
CA HIS A 85 37.03 9.21 19.13
C HIS A 85 37.90 10.16 19.97
N GLY A 86 38.42 9.70 21.11
CA GLY A 86 39.27 10.51 21.99
C GLY A 86 38.53 11.45 22.95
N HIS A 87 37.20 11.46 22.92
CA HIS A 87 36.32 12.14 23.89
C HIS A 87 35.62 11.12 24.80
N THR A 88 35.30 11.53 26.03
CA THR A 88 34.47 10.74 26.95
C THR A 88 33.06 11.29 26.95
N LEU A 89 32.12 10.50 26.41
CA LEU A 89 30.69 10.81 26.44
C LEU A 89 30.08 10.26 27.74
N GLN A 90 29.10 10.96 28.31
CA GLN A 90 28.34 10.49 29.47
C GLN A 90 26.94 10.09 29.01
N GLU A 91 26.55 8.85 29.30
CA GLU A 91 25.25 8.29 28.89
C GLU A 91 24.52 7.70 30.12
N MET A 92 23.20 7.56 30.01
CA MET A 92 22.40 6.88 31.04
C MET A 92 22.87 5.43 31.25
N ASP A 93 23.06 5.03 32.51
CA ASP A 93 23.30 3.62 32.86
C ASP A 93 21.97 2.88 33.02
N LEU A 94 21.46 2.36 31.90
CA LEU A 94 20.18 1.63 31.86
C LEU A 94 20.16 0.42 32.81
N ASP A 95 21.25 -0.35 32.87
CA ASP A 95 21.32 -1.56 33.70
C ASP A 95 21.27 -1.20 35.19
N ALA A 96 21.89 -0.08 35.58
CA ALA A 96 21.82 0.43 36.95
C ALA A 96 20.41 0.91 37.33
N VAL A 97 19.67 1.53 36.40
CA VAL A 97 18.26 1.94 36.63
C VAL A 97 17.38 0.70 36.81
N LEU A 98 17.53 -0.30 35.95
CA LEU A 98 16.78 -1.55 36.02
C LEU A 98 17.06 -2.33 37.31
N ALA A 99 18.32 -2.35 37.75
CA ALA A 99 18.72 -3.00 39.00
C ALA A 99 18.20 -2.26 40.25
N ARG A 100 18.13 -0.91 40.21
CA ARG A 100 17.55 -0.12 41.31
C ARG A 100 16.02 -0.29 41.39
N HIS A 101 15.36 -0.43 40.25
CA HIS A 101 13.90 -0.55 40.11
C HIS A 101 13.13 0.56 40.87
N PRO A 102 13.36 1.84 40.55
CA PRO A 102 12.65 2.96 41.17
C PRO A 102 11.17 2.98 40.75
N ALA A 103 10.31 3.63 41.53
CA ALA A 103 8.92 3.85 41.11
C ALA A 103 8.83 4.83 39.92
N LEU A 104 9.73 5.82 39.84
CA LEU A 104 9.79 6.82 38.77
C LEU A 104 11.24 7.14 38.37
N VAL A 105 11.53 7.17 37.06
CA VAL A 105 12.81 7.65 36.53
C VAL A 105 12.62 8.84 35.58
N LEU A 106 13.50 9.84 35.72
CA LEU A 106 13.56 10.99 34.82
C LEU A 106 14.61 10.73 33.73
N VAL A 107 14.19 10.79 32.46
CA VAL A 107 15.04 10.55 31.28
C VAL A 107 14.81 11.66 30.25
N ASP A 108 15.70 12.63 30.19
CA ASP A 108 15.59 13.77 29.27
C ASP A 108 16.02 13.41 27.83
N GLU A 109 15.54 14.22 26.88
CA GLU A 109 15.80 14.12 25.44
C GLU A 109 15.44 12.76 24.80
N LEU A 110 14.14 12.44 24.72
CA LEU A 110 13.65 11.16 24.18
C LEU A 110 14.17 10.81 22.77
N ALA A 111 14.41 11.82 21.94
CA ALA A 111 14.84 11.68 20.54
C ALA A 111 16.34 11.40 20.36
N HIS A 112 17.11 11.50 21.44
CA HIS A 112 18.57 11.43 21.42
C HIS A 112 19.08 10.10 20.88
N ARG A 113 20.21 10.16 20.17
CA ARG A 113 20.96 8.99 19.71
C ARG A 113 22.05 8.65 20.72
N ASN A 114 21.97 7.48 21.33
CA ASN A 114 22.90 7.06 22.37
C ASN A 114 24.33 6.90 21.83
N ALA A 115 25.31 7.03 22.72
CA ALA A 115 26.72 6.83 22.39
C ALA A 115 26.99 5.43 21.76
N PRO A 116 27.83 5.31 20.71
CA PRO A 116 28.19 4.03 20.12
C PRO A 116 28.78 3.05 21.14
N GLY A 117 28.24 1.83 21.19
CA GLY A 117 28.57 0.83 22.22
C GLY A 117 27.59 0.77 23.41
N SER A 118 26.58 1.64 23.44
CA SER A 118 25.42 1.53 24.32
C SER A 118 24.53 0.35 23.91
N ARG A 119 23.70 -0.15 24.84
CA ARG A 119 22.84 -1.32 24.62
C ARG A 119 21.85 -1.11 23.47
N HIS A 120 21.28 0.09 23.37
CA HIS A 120 20.40 0.50 22.28
C HIS A 120 20.96 1.73 21.56
N GLU A 121 20.59 1.87 20.29
CA GLU A 121 21.02 2.98 19.42
C GLU A 121 20.29 4.29 19.75
N ARG A 122 19.04 4.21 20.22
CA ARG A 122 18.17 5.36 20.47
C ARG A 122 17.63 5.35 21.89
N ARG A 123 17.56 6.52 22.52
CA ARG A 123 17.11 6.67 23.92
C ARG A 123 15.66 6.23 24.15
N TRP A 124 14.78 6.43 23.17
CA TRP A 124 13.42 5.92 23.26
C TRP A 124 13.35 4.40 23.42
N GLN A 125 14.34 3.64 22.94
CA GLN A 125 14.41 2.18 23.13
C GLN A 125 14.74 1.84 24.59
N ASP A 126 15.63 2.60 25.23
CA ASP A 126 15.91 2.45 26.67
C ASP A 126 14.68 2.76 27.52
N VAL A 127 13.95 3.83 27.15
CA VAL A 127 12.69 4.19 27.82
C VAL A 127 11.64 3.08 27.67
N MET A 128 11.53 2.45 26.50
CA MET A 128 10.62 1.33 26.31
C MET A 128 11.00 0.11 27.17
N GLU A 129 12.28 -0.22 27.32
CA GLU A 129 12.71 -1.31 28.22
C GLU A 129 12.39 -0.99 29.69
N LEU A 130 12.57 0.25 30.12
CA LEU A 130 12.19 0.69 31.47
C LEU A 130 10.68 0.53 31.74
N LEU A 131 9.85 0.92 30.77
CA LEU A 131 8.40 0.76 30.86
C LEU A 131 7.99 -0.72 30.88
N ASP A 132 8.64 -1.56 30.08
CA ASP A 132 8.38 -3.01 30.06
C ASP A 132 8.81 -3.69 31.37
N ALA A 133 9.80 -3.13 32.08
CA ALA A 133 10.19 -3.56 33.42
C ALA A 133 9.23 -3.06 34.54
N GLY A 134 8.19 -2.28 34.20
CA GLY A 134 7.21 -1.77 35.15
C GLY A 134 7.62 -0.48 35.87
N ILE A 135 8.62 0.25 35.35
CA ILE A 135 9.12 1.51 35.93
C ILE A 135 8.42 2.69 35.23
N ASP A 136 7.86 3.64 35.97
CA ASP A 136 7.29 4.86 35.38
C ASP A 136 8.40 5.77 34.86
N VAL A 137 8.21 6.38 33.68
CA VAL A 137 9.23 7.23 33.04
C VAL A 137 8.67 8.60 32.73
N TRP A 138 9.38 9.65 33.16
CA TRP A 138 9.14 11.03 32.72
C TRP A 138 10.22 11.45 31.75
N THR A 139 9.79 11.94 30.59
CA THR A 139 10.71 12.30 29.50
C THR A 139 10.32 13.60 28.81
N THR A 140 11.25 14.21 28.07
CA THR A 140 10.95 15.42 27.29
C THR A 140 11.21 15.23 25.80
N VAL A 141 10.36 15.85 24.99
CA VAL A 141 10.45 15.81 23.52
C VAL A 141 9.95 17.12 22.93
N ASN A 142 10.50 17.52 21.79
CA ASN A 142 9.94 18.62 21.02
C ASN A 142 9.15 18.10 19.82
N ILE A 143 8.22 18.91 19.33
CA ILE A 143 7.38 18.59 18.17
C ILE A 143 8.20 18.22 16.92
N GLN A 144 9.38 18.84 16.72
CA GLN A 144 10.22 18.56 15.56
C GLN A 144 10.86 17.16 15.54
N HIS A 145 10.81 16.45 16.66
CA HIS A 145 11.38 15.11 16.77
C HIS A 145 10.33 14.01 16.54
N LEU A 146 9.06 14.34 16.35
CA LEU A 146 8.06 13.33 15.98
C LEU A 146 8.23 12.97 14.52
N GLU A 147 8.32 11.67 14.23
CA GLU A 147 8.62 11.17 12.89
C GLU A 147 7.55 11.57 11.86
N SER A 148 6.26 11.41 12.19
CA SER A 148 5.13 11.80 11.33
C SER A 148 5.10 13.30 10.96
N LEU A 149 5.70 14.16 11.77
CA LEU A 149 5.70 15.61 11.59
C LEU A 149 6.98 16.17 10.98
N ASN A 150 7.98 15.34 10.71
CA ASN A 150 9.29 15.78 10.23
C ASN A 150 9.18 16.61 8.94
N ASP A 151 8.40 16.13 7.96
CA ASP A 151 8.19 16.82 6.68
C ASP A 151 7.44 18.15 6.83
N VAL A 152 6.45 18.19 7.73
CA VAL A 152 5.68 19.41 8.01
C VAL A 152 6.59 20.45 8.64
N VAL A 153 7.40 20.04 9.61
CA VAL A 153 8.36 20.92 10.30
C VAL A 153 9.49 21.37 9.37
N MET A 154 9.96 20.51 8.46
CA MET A 154 10.93 20.89 7.44
C MET A 154 10.38 21.96 6.51
N ARG A 155 9.11 21.87 6.09
CA ARG A 155 8.46 22.92 5.27
C ARG A 155 8.32 24.26 6.00
N ILE A 156 8.08 24.23 7.30
CA ILE A 156 7.93 25.44 8.13
C ILE A 156 9.30 26.08 8.40
N THR A 157 10.28 25.27 8.83
CA THR A 157 11.54 25.76 9.40
C THR A 157 12.69 25.78 8.41
N GLY A 158 12.59 25.01 7.31
CA GLY A 158 13.67 24.80 6.34
C GLY A 158 14.79 23.88 6.82
N VAL A 159 14.68 23.32 8.03
CA VAL A 159 15.72 22.49 8.66
C VAL A 159 15.23 21.05 8.77
N ARG A 160 16.06 20.10 8.33
CA ARG A 160 15.78 18.66 8.49
C ARG A 160 16.34 18.16 9.82
N VAL A 161 15.51 17.46 10.58
CA VAL A 161 15.88 16.88 11.88
C VAL A 161 16.21 15.41 11.69
N SER A 162 17.42 14.99 12.07
CA SER A 162 17.92 13.60 11.96
C SER A 162 17.60 12.72 13.18
N GLU A 163 17.25 13.35 14.29
CA GLU A 163 16.86 12.70 15.53
C GLU A 163 15.35 12.68 15.67
N THR A 164 14.77 11.49 15.51
CA THR A 164 13.32 11.28 15.50
C THR A 164 12.90 10.18 16.48
N VAL A 165 11.66 10.29 16.95
CA VAL A 165 10.95 9.32 17.76
C VAL A 165 9.77 8.81 16.93
N PRO A 166 9.66 7.48 16.73
CA PRO A 166 8.50 6.90 16.07
C PRO A 166 7.22 7.19 16.84
N ASP A 167 6.15 7.52 16.13
CA ASP A 167 4.85 7.82 16.73
C ASP A 167 4.31 6.69 17.61
N GLY A 168 4.64 5.44 17.30
CA GLY A 168 4.23 4.27 18.08
C GLY A 168 4.78 4.24 19.52
N VAL A 169 5.87 4.97 19.81
CA VAL A 169 6.36 5.14 21.19
C VAL A 169 5.35 5.93 22.03
N LEU A 170 4.64 6.88 21.41
CA LEU A 170 3.61 7.68 22.08
C LEU A 170 2.29 6.93 22.27
N ASP A 171 2.13 5.73 21.71
CA ASP A 171 0.92 4.92 21.98
C ASP A 171 0.92 4.34 23.41
N ARG A 172 2.09 4.27 24.05
CA ARG A 172 2.23 3.92 25.48
C ARG A 172 2.14 5.11 26.43
N LEU A 173 1.80 6.28 25.90
CA LEU A 173 1.66 7.52 26.67
C LEU A 173 0.52 7.38 27.69
N HIS A 174 0.83 7.66 28.95
CA HIS A 174 -0.17 7.77 30.01
C HIS A 174 -0.65 9.22 30.17
N ASP A 175 0.27 10.19 30.12
CA ASP A 175 -0.04 11.61 30.25
C ASP A 175 0.90 12.46 29.37
N ILE A 176 0.35 13.53 28.80
CA ILE A 176 1.10 14.50 27.99
C ILE A 176 0.96 15.89 28.58
N VAL A 177 2.11 16.48 28.89
CA VAL A 177 2.19 17.82 29.49
C VAL A 177 2.71 18.77 28.42
N LEU A 178 1.80 19.58 27.86
CA LEU A 178 2.18 20.63 26.93
C LEU A 178 2.89 21.77 27.68
N VAL A 179 4.16 21.98 27.37
CA VAL A 179 4.96 23.10 27.87
C VAL A 179 4.98 24.20 26.82
N ASP A 180 4.04 25.12 26.94
CA ASP A 180 3.83 26.22 26.01
C ASP A 180 4.49 27.52 26.50
N LEU A 181 5.11 28.25 25.58
CA LEU A 181 5.67 29.58 25.82
C LEU A 181 5.39 30.47 24.59
N PRO A 182 4.84 31.69 24.76
CA PRO A 182 4.60 32.59 23.64
C PRO A 182 5.87 32.86 22.82
N PRO A 183 5.80 32.92 21.47
CA PRO A 183 6.98 33.13 20.62
C PRO A 183 7.83 34.34 21.00
N ARG A 184 7.19 35.45 21.41
CA ARG A 184 7.89 36.67 21.84
C ARG A 184 8.73 36.44 23.10
N GLU A 185 8.23 35.65 24.04
CA GLU A 185 8.96 35.32 25.27
C GLU A 185 10.09 34.34 24.99
N LEU A 186 9.89 33.36 24.10
CA LEU A 186 10.95 32.44 23.68
C LEU A 186 12.11 33.19 23.00
N ILE A 187 11.79 34.12 22.10
CA ILE A 187 12.79 34.98 21.45
C ILE A 187 13.50 35.88 22.47
N ALA A 188 12.77 36.45 23.44
CA ALA A 188 13.37 37.24 24.51
C ALA A 188 14.32 36.39 25.37
N ARG A 189 13.98 35.13 25.67
CA ARG A 189 14.87 34.20 26.39
C ARG A 189 16.12 33.86 25.58
N LEU A 190 16.01 33.71 24.26
CA LEU A 190 17.14 33.53 23.37
C LEU A 190 18.07 34.75 23.38
N GLN A 191 17.52 35.96 23.26
CA GLN A 191 18.28 37.23 23.33
C GLN A 191 18.97 37.45 24.68
N GLN A 192 18.38 36.93 25.76
CA GLN A 192 18.96 36.97 27.12
C GLN A 192 20.02 35.87 27.35
N GLY A 193 20.35 35.04 26.37
CA GLY A 193 21.30 33.93 26.52
C GLY A 193 20.78 32.76 27.37
N LYS A 194 19.47 32.71 27.64
CA LYS A 194 18.84 31.64 28.45
C LYS A 194 18.50 30.38 27.65
N VAL A 195 18.70 30.42 26.32
CA VAL A 195 18.56 29.29 25.40
C VAL A 195 19.89 29.10 24.69
N TYR A 196 20.44 27.90 24.78
CA TYR A 196 21.72 27.56 24.15
C TYR A 196 21.56 27.45 22.63
N VAL A 197 22.52 28.03 21.91
CA VAL A 197 22.71 27.87 20.46
C VAL A 197 24.17 27.46 20.24
N PRO A 198 24.46 26.28 19.69
CA PRO A 198 25.83 25.92 19.32
C PRO A 198 26.38 26.95 18.31
N GLU A 199 27.61 27.43 18.51
CA GLU A 199 28.23 28.44 17.63
C GLU A 199 28.27 28.00 16.15
N GLN A 200 28.35 26.70 15.90
CA GLN A 200 28.38 26.09 14.57
C GLN A 200 27.02 26.11 13.84
N ALA A 201 25.91 26.41 14.52
CA ALA A 201 24.54 26.36 13.97
C ALA A 201 23.80 27.71 14.02
N ALA A 202 24.48 28.80 14.38
CA ALA A 202 23.85 30.10 14.65
C ALA A 202 23.05 30.69 13.46
N GLN A 203 23.50 30.49 12.22
CA GLN A 203 22.80 31.00 11.03
C GLN A 203 21.53 30.19 10.68
N ALA A 204 21.58 28.86 10.78
CA ALA A 204 20.41 28.00 10.51
C ALA A 204 19.32 28.17 11.59
N LEU A 205 19.73 28.43 12.83
CA LEU A 205 18.81 28.63 13.96
C LEU A 205 18.11 29.99 13.93
N GLN A 206 18.68 31.02 13.29
CA GLN A 206 17.99 32.31 13.12
C GLN A 206 16.70 32.20 12.28
N ALA A 207 16.71 31.34 11.25
CA ALA A 207 15.51 31.03 10.48
C ALA A 207 14.49 30.22 11.30
N PHE A 208 14.97 29.27 12.12
CA PHE A 208 14.14 28.44 12.99
C PHE A 208 13.37 29.27 14.04
N PHE A 209 14.05 30.21 14.72
CA PHE A 209 13.46 31.05 15.78
C PHE A 209 12.70 32.29 15.27
N SER A 210 12.19 32.26 14.03
CA SER A 210 11.36 33.35 13.52
C SER A 210 9.97 33.36 14.19
N PRO A 211 9.33 34.52 14.42
CA PRO A 211 8.00 34.58 15.03
C PRO A 211 6.93 33.76 14.27
N ALA A 212 7.02 33.70 12.94
CA ALA A 212 6.09 32.93 12.10
C ALA A 212 6.29 31.42 12.32
N ASN A 213 7.54 30.95 12.28
CA ASN A 213 7.86 29.53 12.45
C ASN A 213 7.51 29.04 13.84
N LEU A 214 7.84 29.82 14.88
CA LEU A 214 7.48 29.49 16.27
C LEU A 214 5.96 29.50 16.50
N THR A 215 5.21 30.36 15.81
CA THR A 215 3.74 30.34 15.90
C THR A 215 3.18 29.07 15.27
N ALA A 216 3.67 28.67 14.11
CA ALA A 216 3.26 27.44 13.44
C ALA A 216 3.64 26.18 14.24
N LEU A 217 4.86 26.11 14.79
CA LEU A 217 5.29 24.99 15.65
C LEU A 217 4.48 24.93 16.95
N ARG A 218 4.08 26.09 17.50
CA ARG A 218 3.20 26.16 18.68
C ARG A 218 1.81 25.63 18.37
N GLU A 219 1.24 26.01 17.23
CA GLU A 219 -0.05 25.49 16.76
C GLU A 219 0.00 23.97 16.56
N LEU A 220 1.04 23.46 15.90
CA LEU A 220 1.25 22.02 15.73
C LEU A 220 1.36 21.28 17.07
N ALA A 221 2.13 21.81 18.02
CA ALA A 221 2.26 21.20 19.35
C ALA A 221 0.93 21.18 20.13
N MET A 222 0.10 22.23 20.00
CA MET A 222 -1.23 22.25 20.60
C MET A 222 -2.18 21.25 19.94
N GLN A 223 -2.12 21.15 18.60
CA GLN A 223 -2.95 20.23 17.84
C GLN A 223 -2.61 18.77 18.21
N GLU A 224 -1.33 18.41 18.23
CA GLU A 224 -0.90 17.06 18.63
C GLU A 224 -1.30 16.72 20.07
N ALA A 225 -1.10 17.64 21.01
CA ALA A 225 -1.53 17.44 22.38
C ALA A 225 -3.05 17.24 22.47
N ALA A 226 -3.84 18.00 21.71
CA ALA A 226 -5.28 17.87 21.67
C ALA A 226 -5.74 16.54 21.05
N ASP A 227 -5.13 16.14 19.93
CA ASP A 227 -5.47 14.91 19.21
C ASP A 227 -5.16 13.66 20.05
N ARG A 228 -4.06 13.69 20.83
CA ARG A 228 -3.70 12.60 21.77
C ARG A 228 -4.57 12.57 23.04
N VAL A 229 -5.02 13.73 23.53
CA VAL A 229 -6.01 13.78 24.62
C VAL A 229 -7.36 13.23 24.14
N ASP A 230 -7.77 13.54 22.90
CA ASP A 230 -9.01 13.01 22.31
C ASP A 230 -8.94 11.49 22.11
N SER A 231 -7.82 10.94 21.61
CA SER A 231 -7.64 9.49 21.48
C SER A 231 -7.73 8.77 22.83
N SER A 232 -7.02 9.28 23.84
CA SER A 232 -7.03 8.74 25.20
C SER A 232 -8.44 8.77 25.83
N LEU A 233 -9.19 9.86 25.61
CA LEU A 233 -10.57 9.99 26.09
C LEU A 233 -11.53 9.03 25.38
N ARG A 234 -11.34 8.82 24.07
CA ARG A 234 -12.12 7.84 23.29
C ARG A 234 -11.89 6.41 23.78
N GLU A 235 -10.64 6.03 24.02
CA GLU A 235 -10.28 4.69 24.54
C GLU A 235 -10.83 4.45 25.95
N ALA A 236 -10.65 5.41 26.87
CA ALA A 236 -11.15 5.31 28.24
C ALA A 236 -12.69 5.17 28.29
N ARG A 237 -13.41 5.82 27.36
CA ARG A 237 -14.87 5.70 27.25
C ARG A 237 -15.31 4.42 26.55
N ALA A 238 -14.57 3.97 25.54
CA ALA A 238 -14.81 2.69 24.86
C ALA A 238 -14.69 1.52 25.84
N ALA A 239 -13.68 1.53 26.73
CA ALA A 239 -13.53 0.55 27.80
C ALA A 239 -14.74 0.54 28.77
N ARG A 240 -15.36 1.71 29.02
CA ARG A 240 -16.55 1.88 29.86
C ARG A 240 -17.88 1.62 29.13
N GLY A 241 -17.86 1.39 27.81
CA GLY A 241 -19.07 1.18 27.01
C GLY A 241 -19.92 2.43 26.79
N GLU A 242 -19.32 3.62 26.94
CA GLU A 242 -19.99 4.91 26.71
C GLU A 242 -19.89 5.34 25.24
N SER A 243 -20.95 5.98 24.70
CA SER A 243 -20.99 6.42 23.29
C SER A 243 -19.99 7.55 22.99
N ASN A 244 -19.32 7.46 21.84
CA ASN A 244 -18.37 8.45 21.34
C ASN A 244 -18.99 9.87 21.30
N LEU A 245 -18.32 10.83 21.93
CA LEU A 245 -18.67 12.24 21.87
C LEU A 245 -17.46 12.96 21.25
N PRO A 246 -17.37 13.05 19.92
CA PRO A 246 -16.26 13.73 19.27
C PRO A 246 -16.31 15.23 19.59
N LEU A 247 -15.17 15.80 19.96
CA LEU A 247 -15.04 17.22 20.32
C LEU A 247 -15.25 18.15 19.11
N ARG A 248 -15.02 17.68 17.87
CA ARG A 248 -15.35 18.38 16.62
C ARG A 248 -16.79 18.08 16.19
N ARG A 249 -17.66 19.07 16.33
CA ARG A 249 -19.12 18.97 16.14
C ARG A 249 -19.53 19.06 14.66
N GLY A 250 -19.94 17.96 14.04
CA GLY A 250 -20.30 17.89 12.60
C GLY A 250 -21.69 18.47 12.25
N VAL A 251 -21.89 18.82 10.98
CA VAL A 251 -23.17 19.31 10.42
C VAL A 251 -23.79 18.28 9.48
N LEU A 252 -25.02 17.83 9.77
CA LEU A 252 -25.74 16.87 8.93
C LEU A 252 -26.93 17.51 8.25
N VAL A 253 -27.11 17.26 6.96
CA VAL A 253 -28.19 17.87 6.17
C VAL A 253 -29.03 16.80 5.51
N ALA A 254 -30.32 16.74 5.86
CA ALA A 254 -31.23 15.77 5.27
C ALA A 254 -31.97 16.37 4.06
N ILE A 255 -31.91 15.66 2.93
CA ILE A 255 -32.60 16.02 1.69
C ILE A 255 -33.65 14.98 1.29
N ASP A 256 -34.75 15.43 0.69
CA ASP A 256 -35.92 14.61 0.34
C ASP A 256 -36.25 14.58 -1.16
N GLY A 257 -35.51 15.31 -2.01
CA GLY A 257 -35.81 15.41 -3.45
C GLY A 257 -37.10 16.19 -3.75
N GLY A 258 -37.52 17.05 -2.82
CA GLY A 258 -38.78 17.82 -2.89
C GLY A 258 -38.70 19.16 -3.64
N GLY A 259 -37.71 19.40 -4.48
CA GLY A 259 -37.48 20.65 -5.21
C GLY A 259 -36.57 21.66 -4.51
N GLN A 260 -35.85 21.24 -3.46
CA GLN A 260 -35.10 22.12 -2.55
C GLN A 260 -33.72 21.56 -2.15
N SER A 261 -33.35 20.39 -2.68
CA SER A 261 -32.20 19.63 -2.19
C SER A 261 -30.88 20.39 -2.41
N GLU A 262 -30.62 20.92 -3.61
CA GLU A 262 -29.42 21.72 -3.88
C GLU A 262 -29.31 23.00 -3.04
N TYR A 263 -30.44 23.65 -2.77
CA TYR A 263 -30.46 24.85 -1.95
C TYR A 263 -30.08 24.54 -0.51
N LEU A 264 -30.59 23.43 0.05
CA LEU A 264 -30.22 22.96 1.38
C LEU A 264 -28.72 22.66 1.47
N VAL A 265 -28.14 22.02 0.44
CA VAL A 265 -26.69 21.78 0.36
C VAL A 265 -25.88 23.09 0.38
N ARG A 266 -26.31 24.14 -0.34
CA ARG A 266 -25.62 25.44 -0.29
C ARG A 266 -25.75 26.16 1.05
N VAL A 267 -26.86 25.97 1.76
CA VAL A 267 -27.02 26.52 3.12
C VAL A 267 -26.18 25.71 4.12
N ALA A 268 -26.17 24.39 3.99
CA ALA A 268 -25.32 23.49 4.76
C ALA A 268 -23.86 23.90 4.73
N ARG A 269 -23.31 24.07 3.52
CA ARG A 269 -21.91 24.47 3.31
C ARG A 269 -21.58 25.77 4.04
N ARG A 270 -22.47 26.77 3.97
CA ARG A 270 -22.28 28.06 4.68
C ARG A 270 -22.34 27.93 6.20
N ILE A 271 -23.16 27.02 6.73
CA ILE A 271 -23.23 26.74 8.17
C ILE A 271 -21.94 26.01 8.61
N ALA A 272 -21.51 25.01 7.85
CA ALA A 272 -20.29 24.25 8.09
C ALA A 272 -19.04 25.16 8.05
N GLU A 273 -18.95 26.05 7.05
CA GLU A 273 -17.85 27.01 6.89
C GLU A 273 -17.70 27.93 8.10
N ARG A 274 -18.82 28.47 8.61
CA ARG A 274 -18.81 29.37 9.76
C ARG A 274 -18.41 28.69 11.06
N ARG A 275 -18.49 27.36 11.11
CA ARG A 275 -18.25 26.55 12.31
C ARG A 275 -16.96 25.75 12.22
N ASP A 276 -16.24 25.86 11.11
CA ASP A 276 -15.06 25.04 10.79
C ASP A 276 -15.31 23.54 11.08
N ALA A 277 -16.47 23.06 10.60
CA ALA A 277 -16.98 21.74 10.93
C ALA A 277 -17.12 20.85 9.67
N PRO A 278 -16.82 19.54 9.79
CA PRO A 278 -17.12 18.59 8.73
C PRO A 278 -18.64 18.50 8.52
N TRP A 279 -19.06 18.26 7.29
CA TRP A 279 -20.48 18.25 6.94
C TRP A 279 -20.84 17.16 5.94
N THR A 280 -22.04 16.61 6.13
CA THR A 280 -22.53 15.45 5.37
C THR A 280 -23.96 15.69 4.93
N VAL A 281 -24.27 15.32 3.69
CA VAL A 281 -25.61 15.35 3.11
C VAL A 281 -26.16 13.95 3.05
N VAL A 282 -27.35 13.74 3.63
CA VAL A 282 -27.98 12.43 3.70
C VAL A 282 -29.38 12.43 3.12
N THR A 283 -29.76 11.29 2.54
CA THR A 283 -31.15 11.02 2.19
C THR A 283 -31.55 9.64 2.68
N VAL A 284 -32.77 9.49 3.21
CA VAL A 284 -33.28 8.20 3.69
C VAL A 284 -34.13 7.58 2.59
N GLN A 285 -33.78 6.36 2.17
CA GLN A 285 -34.46 5.71 1.05
C GLN A 285 -35.91 5.34 1.39
N GLY A 286 -36.87 6.02 0.75
CA GLY A 286 -38.32 5.76 0.88
C GLY A 286 -38.87 4.76 -0.15
N ARG A 287 -40.08 4.21 0.09
CA ARG A 287 -40.75 3.31 -0.87
C ARG A 287 -41.11 4.06 -2.17
N ARG A 288 -40.47 3.65 -3.27
CA ARG A 288 -40.76 4.04 -4.68
C ARG A 288 -40.68 5.56 -4.91
N GLN A 289 -39.47 6.04 -5.19
CA GLN A 289 -39.21 7.42 -5.62
C GLN A 289 -39.41 7.54 -7.14
N ASP A 290 -40.05 8.62 -7.57
CA ASP A 290 -40.20 8.96 -8.99
C ASP A 290 -38.84 9.35 -9.60
N GLU A 291 -38.66 9.14 -10.91
CA GLU A 291 -37.40 9.45 -11.59
C GLU A 291 -36.96 10.92 -11.41
N ALA A 292 -37.91 11.86 -11.34
CA ALA A 292 -37.61 13.28 -11.15
C ALA A 292 -36.99 13.55 -9.77
N THR A 293 -37.52 12.93 -8.71
CA THR A 293 -37.02 13.02 -7.34
C THR A 293 -35.61 12.44 -7.24
N ARG A 294 -35.36 11.31 -7.90
CA ARG A 294 -34.03 10.66 -7.89
C ARG A 294 -32.96 11.53 -8.54
N ARG A 295 -33.26 12.15 -9.69
CA ARG A 295 -32.35 13.09 -10.38
C ARG A 295 -31.99 14.29 -9.51
N GLU A 296 -32.95 14.83 -8.75
CA GLU A 296 -32.68 15.96 -7.86
C GLU A 296 -31.76 15.58 -6.69
N ILE A 297 -31.97 14.39 -6.10
CA ILE A 297 -31.11 13.86 -5.05
C ILE A 297 -29.69 13.65 -5.57
N ASP A 298 -29.54 13.03 -6.74
CA ASP A 298 -28.23 12.80 -7.37
C ASP A 298 -27.51 14.12 -7.67
N ALA A 299 -28.23 15.14 -8.15
CA ALA A 299 -27.68 16.49 -8.38
C ALA A 299 -27.23 17.16 -7.08
N ALA A 300 -28.01 17.00 -5.99
CA ALA A 300 -27.65 17.53 -4.68
C ALA A 300 -26.43 16.81 -4.07
N PHE A 301 -26.31 15.48 -4.23
CA PHE A 301 -25.13 14.72 -3.83
C PHE A 301 -23.88 15.12 -4.62
N ALA A 302 -23.99 15.29 -5.93
CA ALA A 302 -22.90 15.78 -6.76
C ALA A 302 -22.48 17.21 -6.37
N LEU A 303 -23.44 18.06 -5.98
CA LEU A 303 -23.15 19.39 -5.46
C LEU A 303 -22.46 19.36 -4.09
N ALA A 304 -22.84 18.44 -3.20
CA ALA A 304 -22.22 18.27 -1.90
C ALA A 304 -20.73 17.92 -2.01
N ARG A 305 -20.41 16.91 -2.83
CA ARG A 305 -19.03 16.47 -3.08
C ARG A 305 -18.18 17.58 -3.70
N ARG A 306 -18.72 18.33 -4.67
CA ARG A 306 -18.02 19.49 -5.27
C ARG A 306 -17.71 20.60 -4.27
N LEU A 307 -18.49 20.72 -3.20
CA LEU A 307 -18.31 21.75 -2.16
C LEU A 307 -17.49 21.23 -0.97
N GLY A 308 -16.90 20.04 -1.07
CA GLY A 308 -16.08 19.43 -0.02
C GLY A 308 -16.91 18.87 1.15
N GLY A 309 -18.10 18.33 0.88
CA GLY A 309 -18.91 17.63 1.87
C GLY A 309 -19.25 16.21 1.45
N ASP A 310 -19.49 15.34 2.43
CA ASP A 310 -19.82 13.93 2.20
C ASP A 310 -21.28 13.77 1.77
N ALA A 311 -21.58 12.68 1.05
CA ALA A 311 -22.93 12.40 0.56
C ALA A 311 -23.27 10.92 0.71
N GLU A 312 -24.26 10.61 1.55
CA GLU A 312 -24.62 9.24 1.93
C GLU A 312 -26.11 8.90 1.81
N LEU A 313 -26.40 7.67 1.41
CA LEU A 313 -27.76 7.12 1.36
C LEU A 313 -28.00 6.27 2.61
N LEU A 314 -28.96 6.67 3.44
CA LEU A 314 -29.30 5.96 4.67
C LEU A 314 -30.45 4.97 4.43
N HIS A 315 -30.33 3.80 5.07
CA HIS A 315 -31.35 2.76 5.05
C HIS A 315 -32.01 2.65 6.42
N GLY A 316 -33.34 2.84 6.46
CA GLY A 316 -34.08 2.73 7.72
C GLY A 316 -35.59 2.60 7.50
N SER A 317 -36.26 1.95 8.45
CA SER A 317 -37.73 1.83 8.43
C SER A 317 -38.44 3.12 8.88
N SER A 318 -37.71 3.98 9.60
CA SER A 318 -38.13 5.28 10.12
C SER A 318 -37.09 6.32 9.73
N ILE A 319 -37.52 7.43 9.12
CA ILE A 319 -36.64 8.51 8.65
C ILE A 319 -35.99 9.21 9.84
N ALA A 320 -36.76 9.47 10.91
CA ALA A 320 -36.24 10.13 12.10
C ALA A 320 -35.17 9.30 12.79
N ASP A 321 -35.40 7.99 12.95
CA ASP A 321 -34.47 7.10 13.65
C ASP A 321 -33.19 6.91 12.83
N ALA A 322 -33.30 6.74 11.51
CA ALA A 322 -32.11 6.64 10.64
C ALA A 322 -31.25 7.91 10.67
N LEU A 323 -31.87 9.10 10.72
CA LEU A 323 -31.14 10.36 10.81
C LEU A 323 -30.47 10.55 12.17
N LEU A 324 -31.16 10.19 13.27
CA LEU A 324 -30.62 10.31 14.63
C LEU A 324 -29.52 9.27 14.89
N ASP A 325 -29.70 8.04 14.43
CA ASP A 325 -28.69 6.99 14.53
C ASP A 325 -27.42 7.42 13.78
N HIS A 326 -27.55 7.88 12.53
CA HIS A 326 -26.42 8.37 11.76
C HIS A 326 -25.76 9.61 12.41
N ALA A 327 -26.56 10.54 12.93
CA ALA A 327 -26.06 11.71 13.65
C ALA A 327 -25.27 11.33 14.92
N ALA A 328 -25.71 10.31 15.66
CA ALA A 328 -25.02 9.82 16.85
C ALA A 328 -23.70 9.11 16.51
N HIS A 329 -23.67 8.30 15.45
CA HIS A 329 -22.45 7.59 15.05
C HIS A 329 -21.37 8.53 14.52
N ASN A 330 -21.76 9.58 13.81
CA ASN A 330 -20.83 10.51 13.15
C ASN A 330 -20.59 11.82 13.92
N GLY A 331 -21.01 11.90 15.19
CA GLY A 331 -20.66 13.06 16.02
C GLY A 331 -21.30 14.37 15.61
N VAL A 332 -22.47 14.31 14.98
CA VAL A 332 -23.17 15.48 14.44
C VAL A 332 -23.75 16.29 15.59
N SER A 333 -23.59 17.61 15.60
CA SER A 333 -24.27 18.48 16.57
C SER A 333 -25.49 19.18 15.98
N THR A 334 -25.52 19.35 14.65
CA THR A 334 -26.49 20.22 13.98
C THR A 334 -27.14 19.49 12.82
N LEU A 335 -28.48 19.40 12.87
CA LEU A 335 -29.30 18.82 11.83
C LEU A 335 -29.96 19.93 11.01
N VAL A 336 -29.72 19.96 9.70
CA VAL A 336 -30.33 20.91 8.77
C VAL A 336 -31.41 20.20 7.95
N LEU A 337 -32.62 20.75 7.95
CA LEU A 337 -33.80 20.14 7.34
C LEU A 337 -34.55 21.13 6.46
N GLY A 338 -35.08 20.66 5.33
CA GLY A 338 -36.09 21.39 4.56
C GLY A 338 -37.47 21.31 5.19
N ARG A 339 -38.31 22.32 4.96
CA ARG A 339 -39.71 22.27 5.39
C ARG A 339 -40.51 21.25 4.57
N THR A 340 -40.86 20.10 5.15
CA THR A 340 -41.62 19.03 4.49
C THR A 340 -43.13 19.35 4.39
N ARG A 341 -43.81 18.80 3.36
CA ARG A 341 -45.24 18.96 3.07
C ARG A 341 -46.11 18.27 4.14
N GLU A 342 -46.75 19.02 5.02
CA GLU A 342 -47.60 18.45 6.08
C GLU A 342 -49.09 18.41 5.66
N ARG A 343 -49.72 17.23 5.72
CA ARG A 343 -51.18 17.11 5.58
C ARG A 343 -51.85 17.56 6.90
N PRO A 344 -52.96 18.32 6.87
CA PRO A 344 -53.58 18.88 8.08
C PRO A 344 -54.02 17.81 9.09
N LEU A 345 -54.46 16.63 8.62
CA LEU A 345 -54.80 15.48 9.47
C LEU A 345 -53.57 14.82 10.12
N ALA A 346 -52.37 14.91 9.52
CA ALA A 346 -51.16 14.33 10.09
C ALA A 346 -50.59 15.16 11.27
N ARG A 347 -50.89 16.46 11.33
CA ARG A 347 -50.57 17.35 12.47
C ARG A 347 -51.34 16.97 13.73
N MET A 348 -52.57 16.46 13.59
CA MET A 348 -53.44 16.16 14.73
C MET A 348 -53.02 14.88 15.49
N PHE A 349 -52.17 14.04 14.88
CA PHE A 349 -51.73 12.75 15.45
C PHE A 349 -50.21 12.67 15.75
N ASN A 350 -49.48 13.79 15.91
CA ASN A 350 -48.05 13.85 16.27
C ASN A 350 -47.12 12.96 15.39
N ARG A 351 -47.32 12.95 14.07
CA ARG A 351 -46.58 12.07 13.13
C ARG A 351 -45.62 12.78 12.18
N THR A 352 -45.27 14.05 12.43
CA THR A 352 -44.37 14.79 11.52
C THR A 352 -42.90 14.53 11.86
N LEU A 353 -42.04 14.50 10.84
CA LEU A 353 -40.60 14.24 10.97
C LEU A 353 -39.93 15.25 11.91
N THR A 354 -40.27 16.53 11.76
CA THR A 354 -39.77 17.62 12.60
C THR A 354 -40.12 17.43 14.07
N GLN A 355 -41.36 17.02 14.37
CA GLN A 355 -41.81 16.80 15.74
C GLN A 355 -41.20 15.53 16.36
N GLN A 356 -41.00 14.47 15.56
CA GLN A 356 -40.28 13.28 16.00
C GLN A 356 -38.81 13.58 16.31
N LEU A 357 -38.14 14.39 15.49
CA LEU A 357 -36.75 14.81 15.72
C LEU A 357 -36.63 15.74 16.94
N ILE A 358 -37.58 16.65 17.16
CA ILE A 358 -37.60 17.51 18.35
C ILE A 358 -37.86 16.69 19.64
N GLN A 359 -38.75 15.70 19.60
CA GLN A 359 -39.07 14.87 20.76
C GLN A 359 -37.96 13.87 21.13
N ARG A 360 -37.27 13.30 20.13
CA ARG A 360 -36.26 12.25 20.33
C ARG A 360 -34.82 12.77 20.30
N GLY A 361 -34.57 13.88 19.62
CA GLY A 361 -33.25 14.45 19.39
C GLY A 361 -32.98 15.72 20.19
N ALA A 362 -33.37 15.77 21.47
CA ALA A 362 -33.29 16.97 22.32
C ALA A 362 -31.85 17.54 22.50
N HIS A 363 -30.81 16.76 22.16
CA HIS A 363 -29.40 17.17 22.25
C HIS A 363 -28.82 17.73 20.95
N TYR A 364 -29.58 17.72 19.85
CA TYR A 364 -29.14 18.25 18.54
C TYR A 364 -29.75 19.62 18.26
N GLU A 365 -28.97 20.51 17.65
CA GLU A 365 -29.49 21.78 17.12
C GLU A 365 -30.21 21.51 15.79
N ILE A 366 -31.51 21.75 15.72
CA ILE A 366 -32.31 21.50 14.51
C ILE A 366 -32.59 22.82 13.79
N THR A 367 -31.99 23.01 12.61
CA THR A 367 -32.19 24.18 11.74
C THR A 367 -33.14 23.85 10.60
N ILE A 368 -34.30 24.52 10.56
CA ILE A 368 -35.32 24.32 9.52
C ILE A 368 -35.28 25.47 8.51
N ILE A 369 -35.12 25.13 7.22
CA ILE A 369 -35.00 26.10 6.13
C ILE A 369 -36.24 26.02 5.23
N SER A 370 -36.83 27.18 4.93
CA SER A 370 -37.97 27.30 4.01
C SER A 370 -37.57 27.87 2.65
N THR A 371 -38.01 27.26 1.55
CA THR A 371 -37.78 27.76 0.17
C THR A 371 -39.01 28.46 -0.42
N PRO A 372 -38.84 29.50 -1.27
CA PRO A 372 -39.94 30.18 -1.96
C PRO A 372 -40.63 29.32 -3.05
N GLN A 373 -39.89 28.39 -3.68
CA GLN A 373 -40.35 27.63 -4.86
C GLN A 373 -41.34 26.50 -4.52
N ALA A 374 -41.30 25.96 -3.30
CA ALA A 374 -42.22 24.92 -2.83
C ALA A 374 -43.69 25.40 -2.77
N ARG A 375 -43.93 26.72 -2.63
CA ARG A 375 -45.28 27.30 -2.63
C ARG A 375 -45.93 27.27 -4.01
N ALA A 376 -45.17 27.43 -5.09
CA ALA A 376 -45.69 27.58 -6.46
C ALA A 376 -46.09 26.24 -7.11
N ARG A 377 -45.31 25.17 -6.92
CA ARG A 377 -45.64 23.83 -7.48
C ARG A 377 -46.79 23.12 -6.76
N SER A 378 -46.96 23.37 -5.45
CA SER A 378 -48.01 22.71 -4.63
C SER A 378 -49.45 22.99 -5.10
N ARG A 379 -49.68 24.07 -5.86
CA ARG A 379 -50.99 24.42 -6.42
C ARG A 379 -51.28 23.75 -7.77
N ARG A 380 -50.28 23.16 -8.44
CA ARG A 380 -50.39 22.75 -9.86
C ARG A 380 -50.61 21.24 -10.08
N GLU A 381 -50.23 20.37 -9.15
CA GLU A 381 -50.22 18.90 -9.35
C GLU A 381 -51.43 18.15 -8.78
N GLY A 382 -52.58 18.82 -8.60
CA GLY A 382 -53.74 18.24 -7.93
C GLY A 382 -54.70 17.37 -8.75
N LEU A 383 -54.49 17.12 -10.05
CA LEU A 383 -55.64 16.84 -10.93
C LEU A 383 -55.61 15.67 -11.92
N LEU A 384 -54.59 14.79 -12.01
CA LEU A 384 -54.64 13.70 -13.01
C LEU A 384 -54.10 12.34 -12.51
N PRO A 385 -54.89 11.24 -12.51
CA PRO A 385 -54.41 9.89 -12.27
C PRO A 385 -53.87 9.23 -13.57
N PRO A 386 -52.86 8.34 -13.50
CA PRO A 386 -52.29 7.70 -14.69
C PRO A 386 -53.08 6.46 -15.14
N MET A 387 -53.26 6.32 -16.46
CA MET A 387 -53.89 5.17 -17.12
C MET A 387 -53.00 3.92 -17.08
N ARG A 388 -53.58 2.73 -16.80
CA ARG A 388 -52.86 1.43 -16.74
C ARG A 388 -53.37 0.47 -17.82
N GLY A 389 -52.43 -0.21 -18.48
CA GLY A 389 -52.67 -1.29 -19.44
C GLY A 389 -53.29 -2.54 -18.82
N ILE A 390 -54.12 -3.23 -19.63
CA ILE A 390 -54.91 -4.40 -19.25
C ILE A 390 -53.97 -5.59 -19.00
N SER A 391 -53.91 -6.05 -17.75
CA SER A 391 -53.12 -7.21 -17.31
C SER A 391 -54.05 -8.41 -17.13
N TYR A 392 -53.61 -9.64 -17.44
CA TYR A 392 -54.37 -10.91 -17.29
C TYR A 392 -54.48 -11.39 -15.83
N GLU A 393 -53.91 -10.64 -14.89
CA GLU A 393 -53.90 -10.94 -13.45
C GLU A 393 -55.29 -11.03 -12.79
N PRO A 394 -56.38 -10.33 -13.21
CA PRO A 394 -57.67 -10.45 -12.56
C PRO A 394 -58.40 -11.78 -12.85
N ALA A 395 -58.06 -12.46 -13.95
CA ALA A 395 -58.62 -13.77 -14.27
C ALA A 395 -58.22 -14.82 -13.22
N GLN A 396 -57.04 -14.70 -12.62
CA GLN A 396 -56.54 -15.63 -11.59
C GLN A 396 -57.35 -15.55 -10.29
N ALA A 397 -57.77 -14.33 -9.89
CA ALA A 397 -58.65 -14.14 -8.73
C ALA A 397 -60.04 -14.76 -8.96
N LEU A 398 -60.55 -14.68 -10.20
CA LEU A 398 -61.84 -15.20 -10.60
C LEU A 398 -61.86 -16.74 -10.63
N ILE A 399 -60.81 -17.35 -11.22
CA ILE A 399 -60.62 -18.81 -11.24
C ILE A 399 -60.47 -19.37 -9.83
N ALA A 400 -59.66 -18.72 -8.98
CA ALA A 400 -59.47 -19.17 -7.60
C ALA A 400 -60.76 -19.10 -6.78
N THR A 401 -61.58 -18.06 -6.99
CA THR A 401 -62.89 -17.92 -6.34
C THR A 401 -63.85 -19.01 -6.81
N ALA A 402 -63.92 -19.28 -8.11
CA ALA A 402 -64.77 -20.35 -8.66
C ALA A 402 -64.37 -21.74 -8.14
N LEU A 403 -63.07 -22.02 -8.05
CA LEU A 403 -62.54 -23.26 -7.49
C LEU A 403 -62.88 -23.38 -5.99
N ALA A 404 -62.75 -22.28 -5.23
CA ALA A 404 -63.13 -22.26 -3.81
C ALA A 404 -64.62 -22.55 -3.61
N CYS A 405 -65.50 -21.99 -4.45
CA CYS A 405 -66.93 -22.30 -4.43
C CYS A 405 -67.21 -23.78 -4.72
N ALA A 406 -66.55 -24.37 -5.72
CA ALA A 406 -66.72 -25.79 -6.06
C ALA A 406 -66.27 -26.71 -4.93
N VAL A 407 -65.12 -26.42 -4.30
CA VAL A 407 -64.60 -27.17 -3.15
C VAL A 407 -65.50 -27.01 -1.93
N ALA A 408 -65.98 -25.79 -1.66
CA ALA A 408 -66.90 -25.53 -0.53
C ALA A 408 -68.25 -26.25 -0.70
N TRP A 409 -68.80 -26.26 -1.92
CA TRP A 409 -70.02 -27.00 -2.23
C TRP A 409 -69.85 -28.51 -2.04
N LEU A 410 -68.71 -29.07 -2.47
CA LEU A 410 -68.40 -30.49 -2.26
C LEU A 410 -68.18 -30.81 -0.76
N ALA A 411 -67.51 -29.94 -0.02
CA ALA A 411 -67.29 -30.08 1.42
C ALA A 411 -68.60 -29.99 2.22
N GLU A 412 -69.52 -29.11 1.84
CA GLU A 412 -70.87 -29.05 2.45
C GLU A 412 -71.63 -30.36 2.23
N ARG A 413 -71.55 -30.93 1.02
CA ARG A 413 -72.31 -32.13 0.64
C ARG A 413 -71.78 -33.42 1.28
N TRP A 414 -70.47 -33.53 1.49
CA TRP A 414 -69.83 -34.79 1.92
C TRP A 414 -69.22 -34.76 3.33
N VAL A 415 -68.79 -33.59 3.82
CA VAL A 415 -68.00 -33.48 5.07
C VAL A 415 -68.79 -32.83 6.21
N GLY A 416 -69.89 -32.12 5.93
CA GLY A 416 -70.74 -31.51 6.97
C GLY A 416 -70.01 -30.45 7.81
N MET A 417 -69.02 -29.77 7.25
CA MET A 417 -68.29 -28.70 7.96
C MET A 417 -69.24 -27.54 8.32
N ALA A 418 -69.28 -27.17 9.60
CA ALA A 418 -70.12 -26.07 10.08
C ALA A 418 -69.60 -24.67 9.67
N ASP A 419 -68.29 -24.53 9.39
CA ASP A 419 -67.69 -23.28 8.95
C ASP A 419 -66.84 -23.49 7.70
N LEU A 420 -67.37 -23.06 6.56
CA LEU A 420 -66.73 -23.18 5.24
C LEU A 420 -65.81 -21.99 4.93
N SER A 421 -65.66 -21.02 5.84
CA SER A 421 -64.81 -19.84 5.65
C SER A 421 -63.33 -20.18 5.44
N MET A 422 -62.84 -21.26 6.06
CA MET A 422 -61.45 -21.71 5.93
C MET A 422 -61.05 -22.04 4.47
N VAL A 423 -61.95 -22.63 3.68
CA VAL A 423 -61.69 -22.98 2.27
C VAL A 423 -61.41 -21.73 1.44
N PHE A 424 -62.22 -20.69 1.64
CA PHE A 424 -62.06 -19.40 0.99
C PHE A 424 -60.83 -18.65 1.49
N ILE A 425 -60.48 -18.74 2.78
CA ILE A 425 -59.25 -18.12 3.32
C ILE A 425 -58.01 -18.72 2.66
N VAL A 426 -57.96 -20.05 2.53
CA VAL A 426 -56.85 -20.74 1.85
C VAL A 426 -56.74 -20.30 0.38
N ALA A 427 -57.86 -20.17 -0.33
CA ALA A 427 -57.86 -19.68 -1.71
C ALA A 427 -57.31 -18.24 -1.82
N VAL A 428 -57.74 -17.34 -0.93
CA VAL A 428 -57.25 -15.95 -0.87
C VAL A 428 -55.75 -15.90 -0.56
N VAL A 429 -55.28 -16.70 0.39
CA VAL A 429 -53.84 -16.78 0.74
C VAL A 429 -53.01 -17.29 -0.44
N LEU A 430 -53.51 -18.29 -1.17
CA LEU A 430 -52.81 -18.87 -2.31
C LEU A 430 -52.71 -17.90 -3.50
N VAL A 431 -53.76 -17.10 -3.74
CA VAL A 431 -53.73 -15.98 -4.71
C VAL A 431 -52.80 -14.88 -4.23
N ALA A 432 -52.85 -14.51 -2.94
CA ALA A 432 -51.99 -13.48 -2.35
C ALA A 432 -50.50 -13.85 -2.38
N ALA A 433 -50.16 -15.14 -2.29
CA ALA A 433 -48.79 -15.62 -2.40
C ALA A 433 -48.21 -15.52 -3.82
N ARG A 434 -49.05 -15.57 -4.86
CA ARG A 434 -48.60 -15.61 -6.27
C ARG A 434 -48.81 -14.30 -7.04
N THR A 435 -49.68 -13.41 -6.56
CA THR A 435 -50.12 -12.23 -7.31
C THR A 435 -49.81 -10.91 -6.61
N ARG A 436 -50.12 -9.78 -7.25
CA ARG A 436 -49.94 -8.44 -6.66
C ARG A 436 -50.97 -8.20 -5.56
N ALA A 437 -50.64 -7.34 -4.60
CA ALA A 437 -51.53 -7.01 -3.48
C ALA A 437 -52.93 -6.52 -3.93
N SER A 438 -53.03 -5.81 -5.06
CA SER A 438 -54.32 -5.38 -5.62
C SER A 438 -55.19 -6.54 -6.09
N VAL A 439 -54.58 -7.59 -6.65
CA VAL A 439 -55.26 -8.81 -7.13
C VAL A 439 -55.68 -9.69 -5.96
N ALA A 440 -54.84 -9.76 -4.91
CA ALA A 440 -55.17 -10.43 -3.66
C ALA A 440 -56.38 -9.78 -2.94
N VAL A 441 -56.44 -8.45 -2.91
CA VAL A 441 -57.59 -7.70 -2.36
C VAL A 441 -58.85 -7.98 -3.18
N MET A 442 -58.75 -7.97 -4.51
CA MET A 442 -59.88 -8.29 -5.38
C MET A 442 -60.35 -9.74 -5.18
N ALA A 443 -59.44 -10.71 -5.04
CA ALA A 443 -59.78 -12.10 -4.72
C ALA A 443 -60.46 -12.22 -3.35
N ALA A 444 -60.01 -11.47 -2.34
CA ALA A 444 -60.64 -11.44 -1.02
C ALA A 444 -62.08 -10.90 -1.08
N ILE A 445 -62.32 -9.84 -1.86
CA ILE A 445 -63.66 -9.28 -2.06
C ILE A 445 -64.56 -10.29 -2.78
N LEU A 446 -64.08 -10.90 -3.87
CA LEU A 446 -64.85 -11.89 -4.64
C LEU A 446 -65.16 -13.14 -3.81
N CYS A 447 -64.19 -13.68 -3.08
CA CYS A 447 -64.37 -14.81 -2.17
C CYS A 447 -65.34 -14.47 -1.04
N PHE A 448 -65.29 -13.25 -0.48
CA PHE A 448 -66.23 -12.82 0.54
C PHE A 448 -67.67 -12.72 0.00
N LEU A 449 -67.88 -12.07 -1.15
CA LEU A 449 -69.20 -11.94 -1.76
C LEU A 449 -69.78 -13.29 -2.14
N ALA A 450 -68.97 -14.19 -2.71
CA ALA A 450 -69.39 -15.54 -3.05
C ALA A 450 -69.72 -16.37 -1.80
N TYR A 451 -68.90 -16.27 -0.75
CA TYR A 451 -69.15 -16.95 0.52
C TYR A 451 -70.44 -16.48 1.19
N ASN A 452 -70.65 -15.15 1.25
CA ASN A 452 -71.85 -14.57 1.84
C ASN A 452 -73.12 -14.93 1.07
N PHE A 453 -73.08 -14.86 -0.26
CA PHE A 453 -74.25 -15.12 -1.09
C PHE A 453 -74.69 -16.60 -1.10
N LEU A 454 -73.73 -17.54 -1.10
CA LEU A 454 -74.03 -18.96 -1.29
C LEU A 454 -74.16 -19.74 0.03
N PHE A 455 -73.38 -19.42 1.07
CA PHE A 455 -73.18 -20.31 2.22
C PHE A 455 -73.67 -19.72 3.56
N ILE A 456 -73.86 -18.41 3.69
CA ILE A 456 -74.38 -17.76 4.91
C ILE A 456 -75.91 -17.70 4.86
N ALA A 457 -76.60 -18.02 5.97
CA ALA A 457 -78.05 -17.89 6.08
C ALA A 457 -78.47 -16.45 6.45
N PRO A 458 -79.52 -15.87 5.83
CA PRO A 458 -80.33 -16.41 4.72
C PRO A 458 -79.52 -16.51 3.42
N ARG A 459 -79.61 -17.66 2.72
CA ARG A 459 -78.88 -17.93 1.47
C ARG A 459 -79.48 -17.13 0.30
N PHE A 460 -78.66 -16.86 -0.71
CA PHE A 460 -79.02 -16.09 -1.91
C PHE A 460 -79.40 -14.62 -1.64
N THR A 461 -78.92 -14.07 -0.52
CA THR A 461 -79.04 -12.64 -0.19
C THR A 461 -77.75 -12.13 0.43
N PHE A 462 -77.47 -10.85 0.24
CA PHE A 462 -76.32 -10.16 0.84
C PHE A 462 -76.61 -9.66 2.27
N ALA A 463 -77.70 -10.12 2.89
CA ALA A 463 -78.06 -9.76 4.25
C ALA A 463 -77.15 -10.49 5.25
N ILE A 464 -76.35 -9.73 6.00
CA ILE A 464 -75.42 -10.29 7.00
C ILE A 464 -76.15 -10.45 8.35
N GLY A 465 -76.46 -11.70 8.71
CA GLY A 465 -77.01 -12.06 10.03
C GLY A 465 -76.02 -11.90 11.19
N ALA A 466 -76.54 -11.71 12.40
CA ALA A 466 -75.85 -11.20 13.60
C ALA A 466 -74.52 -11.91 13.98
N ARG A 467 -73.50 -11.08 14.29
CA ARG A 467 -72.17 -11.36 14.88
C ARG A 467 -71.18 -12.24 14.08
N GLN A 468 -71.55 -13.39 13.52
CA GLN A 468 -70.59 -14.29 12.84
C GLN A 468 -70.12 -13.78 11.47
N GLY A 469 -70.99 -13.14 10.68
CA GLY A 469 -70.64 -12.63 9.35
C GLY A 469 -69.61 -11.49 9.39
N VAL A 470 -69.71 -10.61 10.40
CA VAL A 470 -68.76 -9.50 10.60
C VAL A 470 -67.37 -10.02 10.98
N ILE A 471 -67.28 -11.01 11.87
CA ILE A 471 -66.00 -11.62 12.26
C ILE A 471 -65.31 -12.24 11.04
N THR A 472 -66.08 -12.90 10.18
CA THR A 472 -65.56 -13.54 8.97
C THR A 472 -64.98 -12.51 7.99
N VAL A 473 -65.66 -11.37 7.77
CA VAL A 473 -65.14 -10.23 6.98
C VAL A 473 -63.80 -9.75 7.50
N PHE A 474 -63.70 -9.53 8.81
CA PHE A 474 -62.47 -9.07 9.45
C PHE A 474 -61.34 -10.10 9.31
N LEU A 475 -61.64 -11.39 9.42
CA LEU A 475 -60.67 -12.46 9.26
C LEU A 475 -60.15 -12.55 7.82
N PHE A 476 -61.02 -12.40 6.80
CA PHE A 476 -60.62 -12.32 5.39
C PHE A 476 -59.75 -11.11 5.09
N LEU A 477 -60.12 -9.93 5.61
CA LEU A 477 -59.36 -8.70 5.44
C LEU A 477 -57.99 -8.81 6.10
N ALA A 478 -57.93 -9.38 7.31
CA ALA A 478 -56.68 -9.63 8.03
C ALA A 478 -55.79 -10.63 7.28
N ALA A 479 -56.34 -11.77 6.84
CA ALA A 479 -55.60 -12.78 6.08
C ALA A 479 -55.03 -12.21 4.77
N ALA A 480 -55.83 -11.45 4.01
CA ALA A 480 -55.37 -10.80 2.77
C ALA A 480 -54.28 -9.74 3.03
N LEU A 481 -54.40 -8.95 4.10
CA LEU A 481 -53.41 -7.93 4.46
C LEU A 481 -52.09 -8.56 4.90
N VAL A 482 -52.14 -9.61 5.72
CA VAL A 482 -50.96 -10.33 6.21
C VAL A 482 -50.27 -11.07 5.06
N ALA A 483 -51.01 -11.85 4.27
CA ALA A 483 -50.47 -12.57 3.13
C ALA A 483 -49.90 -11.63 2.07
N GLY A 484 -50.60 -10.53 1.75
CA GLY A 484 -50.13 -9.53 0.79
C GLY A 484 -48.85 -8.79 1.25
N ARG A 485 -48.73 -8.49 2.56
CA ARG A 485 -47.49 -7.91 3.11
C ARG A 485 -46.34 -8.91 3.11
N LEU A 486 -46.58 -10.16 3.49
CA LEU A 486 -45.54 -11.20 3.55
C LEU A 486 -45.01 -11.54 2.16
N ALA A 487 -45.92 -11.77 1.19
CA ALA A 487 -45.56 -12.10 -0.20
C ALA A 487 -44.78 -10.95 -0.86
N SER A 488 -45.21 -9.70 -0.66
CA SER A 488 -44.49 -8.53 -1.17
C SER A 488 -43.11 -8.38 -0.52
N ARG A 489 -42.95 -8.74 0.75
CA ARG A 489 -41.66 -8.66 1.47
C ARG A 489 -40.69 -9.72 0.97
N LEU A 490 -41.13 -10.97 0.88
CA LEU A 490 -40.34 -12.09 0.36
C LEU A 490 -39.88 -11.84 -1.08
N ARG A 491 -40.77 -11.34 -1.95
CA ARG A 491 -40.42 -11.04 -3.34
C ARG A 491 -39.34 -9.95 -3.44
N MET A 492 -39.44 -8.89 -2.63
CA MET A 492 -38.42 -7.84 -2.58
C MET A 492 -37.08 -8.38 -2.07
N GLN A 493 -37.09 -9.24 -1.05
CA GLN A 493 -35.88 -9.90 -0.54
C GLN A 493 -35.22 -10.79 -1.59
N VAL A 494 -36.00 -11.60 -2.32
CA VAL A 494 -35.44 -12.49 -3.36
C VAL A 494 -34.85 -11.70 -4.52
N ILE A 495 -35.47 -10.59 -4.95
CA ILE A 495 -34.92 -9.74 -6.02
C ILE A 495 -33.63 -9.07 -5.56
N ALA A 496 -33.61 -8.48 -4.37
CA ALA A 496 -32.41 -7.84 -3.81
C ALA A 496 -31.26 -8.84 -3.63
N LEU A 497 -31.54 -10.03 -3.09
CA LEU A 497 -30.53 -11.09 -2.91
C LEU A 497 -29.97 -11.58 -4.25
N ARG A 498 -30.82 -11.69 -5.29
CA ARG A 498 -30.37 -12.07 -6.64
C ARG A 498 -29.49 -10.99 -7.29
N ALA A 499 -29.80 -9.70 -7.08
CA ALA A 499 -28.95 -8.61 -7.55
C ALA A 499 -27.58 -8.63 -6.85
N ALA A 500 -27.57 -8.72 -5.52
CA ALA A 500 -26.34 -8.79 -4.72
C ALA A 500 -25.45 -10.00 -5.10
N ASN A 501 -26.05 -11.18 -5.27
CA ASN A 501 -25.31 -12.38 -5.67
C ASN A 501 -24.69 -12.28 -7.07
N ARG A 502 -25.32 -11.56 -8.02
CA ARG A 502 -24.73 -11.34 -9.35
C ARG A 502 -23.48 -10.46 -9.26
N HIS A 503 -23.53 -9.38 -8.49
CA HIS A 503 -22.39 -8.48 -8.30
C HIS A 503 -21.21 -9.18 -7.60
N ALA A 504 -21.50 -9.95 -6.54
CA ALA A 504 -20.49 -10.70 -5.82
C ALA A 504 -19.78 -11.73 -6.72
N ARG A 505 -20.53 -12.45 -7.58
CA ARG A 505 -19.96 -13.41 -8.53
C ARG A 505 -19.07 -12.75 -9.58
N ALA A 506 -19.51 -11.61 -10.14
CA ALA A 506 -18.72 -10.87 -11.13
C ALA A 506 -17.37 -10.41 -10.56
N ARG A 507 -17.37 -9.82 -9.35
CA ARG A 507 -16.13 -9.44 -8.65
C ARG A 507 -15.25 -10.63 -8.28
N GLN A 508 -15.83 -11.72 -7.79
CA GLN A 508 -15.06 -12.92 -7.45
C GLN A 508 -14.37 -13.54 -8.67
N GLN A 509 -15.05 -13.55 -9.83
CA GLN A 509 -14.47 -14.04 -11.08
C GLN A 509 -13.34 -13.13 -11.57
N LEU A 510 -13.54 -11.81 -11.53
CA LEU A 510 -12.50 -10.83 -11.84
C LEU A 510 -11.27 -11.02 -10.94
N GLY A 511 -11.46 -11.09 -9.61
CA GLY A 511 -10.35 -11.27 -8.66
C GLY A 511 -9.53 -12.54 -8.92
N ARG A 512 -10.15 -13.64 -9.33
CA ARG A 512 -9.43 -14.87 -9.72
C ARG A 512 -8.59 -14.70 -10.99
N GLN A 513 -9.09 -13.99 -11.99
CA GLN A 513 -8.36 -13.72 -13.24
C GLN A 513 -7.21 -12.74 -13.02
N LEU A 514 -7.42 -11.71 -12.19
CA LEU A 514 -6.39 -10.75 -11.81
C LEU A 514 -5.29 -11.39 -10.96
N ALA A 515 -5.64 -12.35 -10.09
CA ALA A 515 -4.65 -13.04 -9.26
C ALA A 515 -3.60 -13.79 -10.08
N SER A 516 -3.99 -14.38 -11.22
CA SER A 516 -3.10 -15.10 -12.13
C SER A 516 -2.35 -14.22 -13.14
N ALA A 517 -2.67 -12.94 -13.23
CA ALA A 517 -2.05 -12.05 -14.21
C ALA A 517 -0.63 -11.65 -13.79
N ALA A 518 0.34 -11.88 -14.68
CA ALA A 518 1.76 -11.59 -14.45
C ALA A 518 2.17 -10.17 -14.87
N GLY A 519 1.40 -9.52 -15.75
CA GLY A 519 1.74 -8.19 -16.27
C GLY A 519 0.53 -7.32 -16.59
N ASN A 520 0.80 -6.03 -16.84
CA ASN A 520 -0.23 -5.02 -17.09
C ASN A 520 -1.10 -5.34 -18.32
N GLY A 521 -0.54 -5.91 -19.38
CA GLY A 521 -1.31 -6.39 -20.53
C GLY A 521 -2.34 -7.49 -20.19
N GLU A 522 -1.96 -8.47 -19.36
CA GLU A 522 -2.87 -9.53 -18.92
C GLU A 522 -3.97 -8.99 -17.98
N VAL A 523 -3.59 -8.10 -17.06
CA VAL A 523 -4.53 -7.37 -16.20
C VAL A 523 -5.53 -6.58 -17.05
N ALA A 524 -5.03 -5.91 -18.10
CA ALA A 524 -5.88 -5.13 -18.99
C ALA A 524 -6.91 -6.00 -19.72
N GLN A 525 -6.46 -7.15 -20.22
CA GLN A 525 -7.32 -8.08 -20.96
C GLN A 525 -8.34 -8.78 -20.07
N ALA A 526 -7.95 -9.20 -18.87
CA ALA A 526 -8.85 -9.78 -17.87
C ALA A 526 -9.89 -8.76 -17.39
N GLY A 527 -9.45 -7.55 -17.04
CA GLY A 527 -10.31 -6.45 -16.61
C GLY A 527 -11.35 -6.07 -17.66
N ARG A 528 -10.90 -5.89 -18.91
CA ARG A 528 -11.79 -5.64 -20.06
C ARG A 528 -12.85 -6.72 -20.21
N HIS A 529 -12.45 -8.00 -20.23
CA HIS A 529 -13.37 -9.10 -20.46
C HIS A 529 -14.42 -9.23 -19.33
N ALA A 530 -14.00 -9.03 -18.08
CA ALA A 530 -14.90 -9.04 -16.94
C ALA A 530 -15.89 -7.87 -16.97
N LEU A 531 -15.44 -6.67 -17.32
CA LEU A 531 -16.29 -5.49 -17.47
C LEU A 531 -17.34 -5.70 -18.57
N GLU A 532 -16.97 -6.28 -19.71
CA GLU A 532 -17.92 -6.63 -20.78
C GLU A 532 -18.98 -7.61 -20.31
N GLN A 533 -18.59 -8.68 -19.62
CA GLN A 533 -19.53 -9.68 -19.11
C GLN A 533 -20.47 -9.13 -18.03
N ALA A 534 -19.96 -8.26 -17.16
CA ALA A 534 -20.74 -7.70 -16.05
C ALA A 534 -21.72 -6.62 -16.51
N MET A 535 -21.31 -5.82 -17.50
CA MET A 535 -22.04 -4.63 -17.96
C MET A 535 -22.84 -4.87 -19.24
N ASP A 536 -22.60 -5.98 -19.95
CA ASP A 536 -23.22 -6.33 -21.23
C ASP A 536 -23.02 -5.23 -22.30
N VAL A 537 -21.88 -4.55 -22.24
CA VAL A 537 -21.46 -3.49 -23.17
C VAL A 537 -19.99 -3.66 -23.55
N PRO A 538 -19.56 -3.23 -24.75
CA PRO A 538 -18.15 -3.25 -25.12
C PRO A 538 -17.30 -2.43 -24.14
N ALA A 539 -16.13 -2.96 -23.78
CA ALA A 539 -15.19 -2.30 -22.89
C ALA A 539 -13.84 -2.09 -23.58
N TRP A 540 -13.17 -1.04 -23.15
CA TRP A 540 -11.83 -0.65 -23.57
C TRP A 540 -11.01 -0.40 -22.31
N LEU A 541 -9.74 -0.81 -22.28
CA LEU A 541 -8.90 -0.59 -21.11
C LEU A 541 -7.47 -0.25 -21.56
N ARG A 542 -6.85 0.74 -20.92
CA ARG A 542 -5.45 1.09 -21.14
C ARG A 542 -4.73 1.25 -19.81
N ILE A 543 -3.59 0.57 -19.66
CA ILE A 543 -2.71 0.61 -18.48
C ILE A 543 -1.30 0.88 -18.98
N GLY A 544 -0.74 2.06 -18.72
CA GLY A 544 0.52 2.46 -19.33
C GLY A 544 0.47 2.40 -20.87
N ALA A 545 1.39 1.64 -21.48
CA ALA A 545 1.43 1.41 -22.92
C ALA A 545 0.48 0.28 -23.38
N ASP A 546 0.06 -0.59 -22.47
CA ASP A 546 -0.77 -1.75 -22.80
C ASP A 546 -2.23 -1.32 -22.99
N THR A 547 -2.80 -1.65 -24.15
CA THR A 547 -4.19 -1.35 -24.46
C THR A 547 -4.94 -2.64 -24.82
N ALA A 548 -5.97 -2.96 -24.04
CA ALA A 548 -6.89 -4.05 -24.30
C ALA A 548 -8.16 -3.51 -24.97
N THR A 549 -8.45 -4.02 -26.16
CA THR A 549 -9.64 -3.65 -26.96
C THR A 549 -10.59 -4.84 -27.10
N GLY A 550 -11.89 -4.56 -27.16
CA GLY A 550 -12.93 -5.59 -27.17
C GLY A 550 -14.16 -5.18 -27.97
N GLY A 551 -14.72 -6.13 -28.74
CA GLY A 551 -15.87 -5.88 -29.60
C GLY A 551 -15.55 -5.11 -30.89
N ARG A 552 -16.60 -4.81 -31.69
CA ARG A 552 -16.48 -4.12 -32.99
C ARG A 552 -16.35 -2.59 -32.89
N SER A 553 -16.47 -2.02 -31.70
CA SER A 553 -16.50 -0.57 -31.48
C SER A 553 -15.23 -0.14 -30.75
N GLN A 554 -14.41 0.69 -31.40
CA GLN A 554 -13.24 1.33 -30.80
C GLN A 554 -13.54 2.79 -30.46
N PRO A 555 -12.89 3.37 -29.42
CA PRO A 555 -12.98 4.80 -29.16
C PRO A 555 -12.49 5.59 -30.37
N GLY A 556 -13.27 6.57 -30.85
CA GLY A 556 -12.81 7.52 -31.87
C GLY A 556 -11.95 8.64 -31.26
N ASP A 557 -11.48 9.58 -32.07
CA ASP A 557 -10.57 10.66 -31.62
C ASP A 557 -11.15 11.49 -30.45
N THR A 558 -12.44 11.83 -30.51
CA THR A 558 -13.13 12.55 -29.43
C THR A 558 -13.23 11.73 -28.15
N ASP A 559 -13.38 10.41 -28.28
CA ASP A 559 -13.46 9.50 -27.14
C ASP A 559 -12.06 9.28 -26.53
N LEU A 560 -11.01 9.16 -27.36
CA LEU A 560 -9.62 9.09 -26.90
C LEU A 560 -9.21 10.36 -26.17
N ALA A 561 -9.62 11.53 -26.63
CA ALA A 561 -9.40 12.79 -25.91
C ALA A 561 -10.06 12.78 -24.51
N ALA A 562 -11.24 12.17 -24.38
CA ALA A 562 -11.89 11.99 -23.08
C ALA A 562 -11.15 10.98 -22.19
N ALA A 563 -10.66 9.87 -22.76
CA ALA A 563 -9.83 8.90 -22.06
C ALA A 563 -8.52 9.52 -21.53
N ASP A 564 -7.84 10.32 -22.36
CA ASP A 564 -6.61 11.03 -21.99
C ASP A 564 -6.87 12.14 -20.95
N TRP A 565 -8.05 12.76 -20.99
CA TRP A 565 -8.45 13.71 -19.95
C TRP A 565 -8.64 13.01 -18.61
N ALA A 566 -9.33 11.87 -18.59
CA ALA A 566 -9.54 11.07 -17.38
C ALA A 566 -8.23 10.58 -16.77
N LEU A 567 -7.30 10.11 -17.62
CA LEU A 567 -5.96 9.69 -17.19
C LEU A 567 -5.14 10.84 -16.60
N ARG A 568 -5.26 12.08 -17.12
CA ARG A 568 -4.48 13.21 -16.60
C ARG A 568 -5.02 13.82 -15.30
N HIS A 569 -6.34 13.76 -15.10
CA HIS A 569 -6.99 14.46 -13.99
C HIS A 569 -7.49 13.52 -12.89
N GLY A 570 -7.36 12.20 -13.05
CA GLY A 570 -7.84 11.23 -12.07
C GLY A 570 -9.37 11.27 -11.87
N GLN A 571 -10.12 11.77 -12.85
CA GLN A 571 -11.56 11.95 -12.75
C GLN A 571 -12.31 11.25 -13.90
N PRO A 572 -13.52 10.71 -13.66
CA PRO A 572 -14.36 10.14 -14.71
C PRO A 572 -14.71 11.18 -15.79
N SER A 573 -14.77 10.76 -17.05
CA SER A 573 -15.05 11.63 -18.19
C SER A 573 -15.97 10.97 -19.22
N GLY A 574 -16.42 11.76 -20.19
CA GLY A 574 -17.24 11.29 -21.29
C GLY A 574 -18.71 11.21 -20.92
N ARG A 575 -19.41 10.23 -21.46
CA ARG A 575 -20.86 10.08 -21.31
C ARG A 575 -21.27 9.95 -19.84
N PHE A 576 -22.33 10.66 -19.44
CA PHE A 576 -22.83 10.76 -18.06
C PHE A 576 -21.98 11.57 -17.07
N THR A 577 -21.00 12.33 -17.57
CA THR A 577 -20.22 13.26 -16.76
C THR A 577 -20.39 14.70 -17.25
N ASP A 578 -20.00 15.68 -16.42
CA ASP A 578 -20.00 17.10 -16.81
C ASP A 578 -18.82 17.45 -17.74
N THR A 579 -17.88 16.51 -17.92
CA THR A 579 -16.63 16.73 -18.65
C THR A 579 -16.60 15.90 -19.93
N LEU A 580 -16.51 16.58 -21.09
CA LEU A 580 -16.48 15.92 -22.41
C LEU A 580 -17.69 15.01 -22.67
N ALA A 581 -18.88 15.44 -22.21
CA ALA A 581 -20.15 14.72 -22.29
C ALA A 581 -20.62 14.30 -23.71
N GLY A 582 -19.99 14.84 -24.76
CA GLY A 582 -20.24 14.49 -26.15
C GLY A 582 -19.63 13.16 -26.60
N ALA A 583 -18.74 12.56 -25.80
CA ALA A 583 -18.20 11.22 -26.05
C ALA A 583 -19.29 10.13 -25.96
N GLN A 584 -19.15 9.06 -26.73
CA GLN A 584 -20.08 7.92 -26.68
C GLN A 584 -19.69 6.90 -25.60
N TRP A 585 -18.50 7.05 -25.04
CA TRP A 585 -17.92 6.20 -24.01
C TRP A 585 -17.97 6.88 -22.65
N TRP A 586 -18.14 6.09 -21.59
CA TRP A 586 -17.94 6.53 -20.22
C TRP A 586 -16.57 6.03 -19.74
N PHE A 587 -15.68 6.96 -19.40
CA PHE A 587 -14.32 6.66 -18.98
C PHE A 587 -14.14 6.78 -17.48
N LEU A 588 -13.50 5.78 -16.88
CA LEU A 588 -13.20 5.64 -15.47
C LEU A 588 -11.68 5.53 -15.29
N PRO A 589 -11.03 6.41 -14.50
CA PRO A 589 -9.60 6.31 -14.23
C PRO A 589 -9.30 5.12 -13.31
N LEU A 590 -8.17 4.45 -13.52
CA LEU A 590 -7.62 3.47 -12.61
C LEU A 590 -6.65 4.21 -11.67
N LEU A 591 -7.00 4.33 -10.39
CA LEU A 591 -6.25 5.12 -9.41
C LEU A 591 -5.32 4.23 -8.55
N ASP A 592 -4.13 4.73 -8.21
CA ASP A 592 -3.13 4.02 -7.39
C ASP A 592 -3.28 4.20 -5.87
N GLY A 593 -4.35 4.87 -5.41
CA GLY A 593 -4.63 5.14 -4.00
C GLY A 593 -4.22 6.55 -3.54
N GLU A 594 -3.33 7.24 -4.27
CA GLU A 594 -2.97 8.65 -4.05
C GLU A 594 -3.65 9.59 -5.07
N ASP A 595 -4.84 9.20 -5.56
CA ASP A 595 -5.59 9.88 -6.62
C ASP A 595 -4.84 10.09 -7.96
N ARG A 596 -3.72 9.38 -8.17
CA ARG A 596 -3.00 9.40 -9.44
C ARG A 596 -3.48 8.27 -10.35
N ALA A 597 -3.84 8.61 -11.58
CA ALA A 597 -4.32 7.61 -12.54
C ALA A 597 -3.16 6.89 -13.25
N ILE A 598 -3.15 5.57 -13.17
CA ILE A 598 -2.19 4.66 -13.82
C ILE A 598 -2.74 4.06 -15.12
N GLY A 599 -4.05 4.21 -15.35
CA GLY A 599 -4.75 3.70 -16.51
C GLY A 599 -6.16 4.28 -16.63
N VAL A 600 -6.88 3.85 -17.66
CA VAL A 600 -8.26 4.26 -17.90
C VAL A 600 -9.08 3.10 -18.48
N ALA A 601 -10.27 2.89 -17.94
CA ALA A 601 -11.30 1.99 -18.44
C ALA A 601 -12.37 2.80 -19.20
N GLY A 602 -12.84 2.31 -20.33
CA GLY A 602 -13.94 2.88 -21.10
C GLY A 602 -15.05 1.87 -21.31
N LEU A 603 -16.30 2.30 -21.17
CA LEU A 603 -17.50 1.50 -21.47
C LEU A 603 -18.31 2.16 -22.59
N TYR A 604 -18.61 1.41 -23.66
CA TYR A 604 -19.33 1.91 -24.82
C TYR A 604 -20.85 1.93 -24.60
N LEU A 605 -21.47 3.10 -24.76
CA LEU A 605 -22.90 3.29 -24.45
C LEU A 605 -23.60 4.04 -25.58
N PRO A 606 -24.13 3.37 -26.63
CA PRO A 606 -24.77 4.02 -27.78
C PRO A 606 -26.22 4.48 -27.52
N GLY A 607 -26.66 5.57 -28.18
CA GLY A 607 -28.08 5.91 -28.38
C GLY A 607 -28.89 6.54 -27.22
N ALA A 608 -30.09 7.07 -27.50
CA ALA A 608 -30.92 7.90 -26.62
C ALA A 608 -31.64 7.16 -25.46
N GLN A 609 -31.36 5.88 -25.22
CA GLN A 609 -31.85 5.11 -24.08
C GLN A 609 -30.72 4.29 -23.46
N ALA A 610 -30.37 4.65 -22.22
CA ALA A 610 -30.02 3.77 -21.09
C ALA A 610 -29.20 4.61 -20.10
N ARG A 611 -29.85 5.28 -19.14
CA ARG A 611 -29.12 5.78 -17.97
C ARG A 611 -28.55 4.56 -17.24
N LEU A 612 -27.26 4.59 -16.90
CA LEU A 612 -26.68 3.63 -15.97
C LEU A 612 -27.44 3.69 -14.64
N LEU A 613 -27.94 2.54 -14.19
CA LEU A 613 -28.50 2.42 -12.85
C LEU A 613 -27.39 2.68 -11.82
N PRO A 614 -27.66 3.33 -10.68
CA PRO A 614 -26.63 3.57 -9.66
C PRO A 614 -25.90 2.30 -9.21
N GLU A 615 -26.62 1.16 -9.17
CA GLU A 615 -26.05 -0.15 -8.86
C GLU A 615 -25.04 -0.64 -9.91
N GLN A 616 -25.29 -0.38 -11.21
CA GLN A 616 -24.36 -0.74 -12.29
C GLN A 616 -23.15 0.19 -12.30
N ARG A 617 -23.36 1.48 -12.01
CA ARG A 617 -22.29 2.45 -11.85
C ARG A 617 -21.34 2.04 -10.72
N GLN A 618 -21.90 1.72 -9.55
CA GLN A 618 -21.11 1.28 -8.39
C GLN A 618 -20.37 -0.03 -8.65
N LEU A 619 -20.98 -0.97 -9.39
CA LEU A 619 -20.30 -2.20 -9.79
C LEU A 619 -19.10 -1.92 -10.72
N ALA A 620 -19.29 -1.06 -11.74
CA ALA A 620 -18.23 -0.70 -12.67
C ALA A 620 -17.06 0.02 -11.96
N GLU A 621 -17.36 1.01 -11.12
CA GLU A 621 -16.37 1.73 -10.30
C GLU A 621 -15.59 0.73 -9.42
N ALA A 622 -16.29 -0.15 -8.69
CA ALA A 622 -15.63 -1.14 -7.83
C ALA A 622 -14.80 -2.17 -8.61
N MET A 623 -15.20 -2.54 -9.83
CA MET A 623 -14.40 -3.43 -10.68
C MET A 623 -13.16 -2.73 -11.24
N VAL A 624 -13.27 -1.44 -11.59
CA VAL A 624 -12.13 -0.62 -12.02
C VAL A 624 -11.12 -0.47 -10.89
N ASP A 625 -11.57 -0.29 -9.64
CA ASP A 625 -10.69 -0.26 -8.47
C ASP A 625 -9.92 -1.57 -8.29
N ASP A 626 -10.60 -2.73 -8.42
CA ASP A 626 -9.93 -4.04 -8.35
C ASP A 626 -8.86 -4.20 -9.45
N ILE A 627 -9.15 -3.73 -10.66
CA ILE A 627 -8.21 -3.75 -11.79
C ILE A 627 -7.03 -2.81 -11.53
N ALA A 628 -7.28 -1.61 -10.98
CA ALA A 628 -6.24 -0.65 -10.63
C ALA A 628 -5.27 -1.22 -9.58
N GLN A 629 -5.80 -1.86 -8.54
CA GLN A 629 -4.99 -2.53 -7.51
C GLN A 629 -4.13 -3.66 -8.08
N ALA A 630 -4.68 -4.46 -9.01
CA ALA A 630 -3.93 -5.51 -9.67
C ALA A 630 -2.81 -4.96 -10.58
N ALA A 631 -3.09 -3.89 -11.32
CA ALA A 631 -2.14 -3.19 -12.18
C ALA A 631 -1.00 -2.54 -11.39
N LEU A 632 -1.34 -1.93 -10.24
CA LEU A 632 -0.35 -1.37 -9.32
C LEU A 632 0.55 -2.47 -8.76
N ARG A 633 -0.03 -3.60 -8.33
CA ARG A 633 0.73 -4.76 -7.84
C ARG A 633 1.73 -5.27 -8.89
N THR A 634 1.30 -5.48 -10.13
CA THR A 634 2.20 -5.98 -11.20
C THR A 634 3.31 -4.99 -11.51
N ARG A 635 3.00 -3.69 -11.52
CA ARG A 635 4.02 -2.65 -11.69
C ARG A 635 5.04 -2.62 -10.54
N LEU A 636 4.58 -2.65 -9.29
CA LEU A 636 5.46 -2.62 -8.12
C LEU A 636 6.37 -3.85 -8.06
N VAL A 637 5.86 -5.03 -8.42
CA VAL A 637 6.67 -6.26 -8.52
C VAL A 637 7.77 -6.09 -9.58
N ALA A 638 7.44 -5.57 -10.77
CA ALA A 638 8.43 -5.33 -11.82
C ALA A 638 9.50 -4.29 -11.41
N GLU A 639 9.09 -3.20 -10.73
CA GLU A 639 10.02 -2.18 -10.22
C GLU A 639 10.96 -2.77 -9.13
N LEU A 640 10.45 -3.64 -8.25
CA LEU A 640 11.27 -4.33 -7.25
C LEU A 640 12.28 -5.30 -7.89
N GLU A 641 11.89 -6.07 -8.90
CA GLU A 641 12.79 -6.97 -9.62
C GLU A 641 13.92 -6.18 -10.31
N GLN A 642 13.61 -5.04 -10.95
CA GLN A 642 14.63 -4.17 -11.55
C GLN A 642 15.55 -3.55 -10.50
N ALA A 643 15.02 -3.09 -9.37
CA ALA A 643 15.81 -2.54 -8.27
C ALA A 643 16.74 -3.60 -7.65
N HIS A 644 16.27 -4.84 -7.50
CA HIS A 644 17.08 -5.96 -7.04
C HIS A 644 18.27 -6.25 -7.98
N VAL A 645 18.01 -6.32 -9.28
CA VAL A 645 19.08 -6.55 -10.28
C VAL A 645 20.12 -5.43 -10.21
N SER A 646 19.68 -4.16 -10.16
CA SER A 646 20.56 -2.98 -10.10
C SER A 646 21.41 -2.93 -8.81
N ASN A 647 20.81 -3.26 -7.66
CA ASN A 647 21.53 -3.28 -6.39
C ASN A 647 22.61 -4.37 -6.37
N GLU A 648 22.30 -5.55 -6.93
CA GLU A 648 23.27 -6.63 -7.02
C GLU A 648 24.44 -6.28 -7.94
N THR A 649 24.19 -5.62 -9.09
CA THR A 649 25.27 -5.12 -9.96
C THR A 649 26.15 -4.08 -9.25
N GLU A 650 25.57 -3.15 -8.49
CA GLU A 650 26.34 -2.13 -7.78
C GLU A 650 27.15 -2.71 -6.61
N ARG A 651 26.60 -3.71 -5.92
CA ARG A 651 27.29 -4.46 -4.87
C ARG A 651 28.48 -5.23 -5.43
N LEU A 652 28.30 -5.92 -6.55
CA LEU A 652 29.37 -6.61 -7.28
C LEU A 652 30.43 -5.60 -7.72
N ARG A 653 30.04 -4.48 -8.33
CA ARG A 653 30.96 -3.40 -8.75
C ARG A 653 31.80 -2.87 -7.58
N SER A 654 31.17 -2.63 -6.43
CA SER A 654 31.85 -2.14 -5.23
C SER A 654 32.85 -3.16 -4.67
N ALA A 655 32.47 -4.45 -4.63
CA ALA A 655 33.36 -5.52 -4.20
C ALA A 655 34.58 -5.66 -5.11
N LEU A 656 34.38 -5.55 -6.43
CA LEU A 656 35.45 -5.58 -7.44
C LEU A 656 36.45 -4.44 -7.23
N LEU A 657 35.97 -3.20 -7.10
CA LEU A 657 36.85 -2.03 -6.91
C LEU A 657 37.68 -2.11 -5.62
N SER A 658 37.10 -2.66 -4.56
CA SER A 658 37.79 -2.84 -3.28
C SER A 658 38.93 -3.88 -3.37
N SER A 659 38.66 -5.03 -3.98
CA SER A 659 39.67 -6.10 -4.15
C SER A 659 40.83 -5.65 -5.04
N VAL A 660 40.51 -4.98 -6.15
CA VAL A 660 41.52 -4.50 -7.12
C VAL A 660 42.45 -3.48 -6.48
N SER A 661 41.92 -2.57 -5.65
CA SER A 661 42.72 -1.58 -4.94
C SER A 661 43.72 -2.23 -3.98
N HIS A 662 43.35 -3.34 -3.34
CA HIS A 662 44.23 -4.08 -2.44
C HIS A 662 45.34 -4.82 -3.20
N ASP A 663 44.99 -5.47 -4.32
CA ASP A 663 45.92 -6.28 -5.11
C ASP A 663 46.92 -5.47 -5.93
N LEU A 664 46.61 -4.21 -6.25
CA LEU A 664 47.57 -3.26 -6.83
C LEU A 664 48.51 -2.65 -5.78
N ARG A 665 48.05 -2.46 -4.53
CA ARG A 665 48.84 -1.80 -3.48
C ARG A 665 50.01 -2.64 -2.99
N SER A 666 49.83 -3.96 -2.88
CA SER A 666 50.86 -4.88 -2.39
C SER A 666 52.13 -4.93 -3.28
N PRO A 667 52.05 -5.19 -4.61
CA PRO A 667 53.22 -5.17 -5.49
C PRO A 667 53.86 -3.77 -5.56
N LEU A 668 53.05 -2.70 -5.55
CA LEU A 668 53.54 -1.33 -5.53
C LEU A 668 54.35 -1.02 -4.25
N ALA A 669 53.88 -1.47 -3.08
CA ALA A 669 54.60 -1.31 -1.81
C ALA A 669 55.94 -2.06 -1.81
N ALA A 670 55.98 -3.28 -2.38
CA ALA A 670 57.21 -4.07 -2.51
C ALA A 670 58.23 -3.42 -3.46
N MET A 671 57.77 -2.88 -4.59
CA MET A 671 58.61 -2.11 -5.52
C MET A 671 59.18 -0.85 -4.87
N ILE A 672 58.34 -0.07 -4.17
CA ILE A 672 58.77 1.16 -3.48
C ILE A 672 59.78 0.83 -2.38
N GLY A 673 59.53 -0.19 -1.54
CA GLY A 673 60.45 -0.59 -0.47
C GLY A 673 61.79 -1.09 -0.99
N SER A 674 61.79 -1.84 -2.10
CA SER A 674 63.01 -2.33 -2.74
C SER A 674 63.80 -1.20 -3.40
N ALA A 675 63.13 -0.25 -4.04
CA ALA A 675 63.74 0.93 -4.65
C ALA A 675 64.31 1.90 -3.60
N ASP A 676 63.60 2.13 -2.50
CA ASP A 676 64.04 2.97 -1.38
C ASP A 676 65.26 2.37 -0.66
N SER A 677 65.28 1.03 -0.48
CA SER A 677 66.42 0.31 0.06
C SER A 677 67.66 0.44 -0.84
N LEU A 678 67.48 0.33 -2.16
CA LEU A 678 68.54 0.56 -3.14
C LEU A 678 69.04 2.01 -3.14
N ALA A 679 68.16 2.99 -2.96
CA ALA A 679 68.52 4.41 -2.92
C ALA A 679 69.27 4.78 -1.64
N SER A 680 68.81 4.26 -0.49
CA SER A 680 69.34 4.61 0.83
C SER A 680 70.61 3.84 1.20
N TYR A 681 70.69 2.55 0.84
CA TYR A 681 71.75 1.66 1.30
C TYR A 681 72.60 1.06 0.16
N GLY A 682 72.30 1.35 -1.09
CA GLY A 682 72.92 0.68 -2.24
C GLY A 682 74.45 0.81 -2.36
N ALA A 683 75.08 1.79 -1.69
CA ALA A 683 76.54 1.91 -1.63
C ALA A 683 77.20 1.00 -0.57
N ALA A 684 76.43 0.55 0.42
CA ALA A 684 76.88 -0.33 1.50
C ALA A 684 76.48 -1.81 1.29
N MET A 685 75.69 -2.11 0.25
CA MET A 685 75.22 -3.45 -0.09
C MET A 685 76.19 -4.17 -1.01
N ASP A 686 76.24 -5.50 -0.89
CA ASP A 686 76.98 -6.32 -1.84
C ASP A 686 76.26 -6.41 -3.19
N THR A 687 76.97 -6.89 -4.21
CA THR A 687 76.43 -7.00 -5.57
C THR A 687 75.31 -8.04 -5.70
N ALA A 688 75.19 -8.99 -4.77
CA ALA A 688 74.16 -10.03 -4.80
C ALA A 688 72.84 -9.47 -4.28
N ASP A 689 72.85 -8.79 -3.14
CA ASP A 689 71.69 -8.14 -2.52
C ASP A 689 71.12 -7.04 -3.42
N ARG A 690 72.01 -6.27 -4.06
CA ARG A 690 71.60 -5.23 -5.02
C ARG A 690 70.87 -5.83 -6.23
N ARG A 691 71.31 -7.00 -6.70
CA ARG A 691 70.63 -7.75 -7.78
C ARG A 691 69.29 -8.30 -7.33
N ALA A 692 69.19 -8.83 -6.11
CA ALA A 692 67.95 -9.38 -5.57
C ALA A 692 66.85 -8.32 -5.44
N LEU A 693 67.20 -7.10 -5.00
CA LEU A 693 66.24 -5.99 -4.93
C LEU A 693 65.80 -5.49 -6.31
N LEU A 694 66.72 -5.44 -7.28
CA LEU A 694 66.37 -5.10 -8.68
C LEU A 694 65.46 -6.16 -9.31
N ASP A 695 65.72 -7.44 -9.05
CA ASP A 695 64.90 -8.55 -9.51
C ASP A 695 63.49 -8.49 -8.90
N THR A 696 63.39 -8.16 -7.60
CA THR A 696 62.10 -7.94 -6.93
C THR A 696 61.30 -6.83 -7.59
N ILE A 697 61.93 -5.70 -7.96
CA ILE A 697 61.26 -4.60 -8.65
C ILE A 697 60.75 -5.04 -10.03
N LEU A 698 61.56 -5.77 -10.80
CA LEU A 698 61.19 -6.25 -12.13
C LEU A 698 60.02 -7.25 -12.06
N VAL A 699 60.11 -8.23 -11.17
CA VAL A 699 59.08 -9.27 -11.01
C VAL A 699 57.75 -8.67 -10.53
N GLU A 700 57.77 -7.78 -9.55
CA GLU A 700 56.55 -7.11 -9.07
C GLU A 700 55.99 -6.11 -10.09
N GLY A 701 56.84 -5.48 -10.92
CA GLY A 701 56.43 -4.63 -12.04
C GLY A 701 55.71 -5.41 -13.13
N GLU A 702 56.26 -6.54 -13.56
CA GLU A 702 55.59 -7.46 -14.50
C GLU A 702 54.28 -8.02 -13.93
N ARG A 703 54.24 -8.24 -12.60
CA ARG A 703 53.01 -8.68 -11.93
C ARG A 703 51.93 -7.60 -11.92
N LEU A 704 52.29 -6.35 -11.65
CA LEU A 704 51.37 -5.22 -11.67
C LEU A 704 50.80 -4.99 -13.07
N ASP A 705 51.64 -5.08 -14.10
CA ASP A 705 51.22 -4.95 -15.51
C ASP A 705 50.16 -6.00 -15.88
N ARG A 706 50.38 -7.27 -15.49
CA ARG A 706 49.36 -8.34 -15.65
C ARG A 706 48.04 -8.01 -14.93
N TYR A 707 48.08 -7.47 -13.72
CA TYR A 707 46.85 -7.11 -12.99
C TYR A 707 46.08 -5.97 -13.66
N ILE A 708 46.78 -4.94 -14.14
CA ILE A 708 46.17 -3.83 -14.87
C ILE A 708 45.54 -4.34 -16.17
N GLN A 709 46.23 -5.21 -16.91
CA GLN A 709 45.70 -5.76 -18.15
C GLN A 709 44.45 -6.63 -17.91
N ASN A 710 44.48 -7.51 -16.89
CA ASN A 710 43.32 -8.32 -16.52
C ASN A 710 42.11 -7.46 -16.06
N LEU A 711 42.35 -6.33 -15.40
CA LEU A 711 41.30 -5.38 -15.00
C LEU A 711 40.69 -4.64 -16.21
N LEU A 712 41.54 -4.22 -17.16
CA LEU A 712 41.09 -3.59 -18.41
C LEU A 712 40.27 -4.55 -19.27
N ASP A 713 40.68 -5.83 -19.32
CA ASP A 713 39.91 -6.87 -20.01
C ASP A 713 38.55 -7.10 -19.34
N MET A 714 38.48 -7.03 -17.99
CA MET A 714 37.24 -7.16 -17.23
C MET A 714 36.28 -5.97 -17.41
N THR A 715 36.79 -4.74 -17.37
CA THR A 715 35.96 -3.53 -17.57
C THR A 715 35.38 -3.43 -18.98
N ARG A 716 36.09 -3.98 -19.98
CA ARG A 716 35.55 -4.18 -21.34
C ARG A 716 34.44 -5.22 -21.40
N LEU A 717 34.46 -6.24 -20.54
CA LEU A 717 33.45 -7.29 -20.45
C LEU A 717 32.19 -6.87 -19.67
N GLY A 718 32.33 -5.98 -18.68
CA GLY A 718 31.24 -5.57 -17.77
C GLY A 718 30.41 -4.35 -18.19
N HIS A 719 30.73 -3.68 -19.30
CA HIS A 719 29.89 -2.61 -19.86
C HIS A 719 29.05 -3.13 -21.03
N GLU A 720 27.81 -2.62 -21.10
CA GLU A 720 26.82 -2.88 -22.14
C GLU A 720 27.44 -3.00 -23.55
N GLY A 721 27.25 -4.17 -24.16
CA GLY A 721 27.49 -4.38 -25.59
C GLY A 721 28.95 -4.31 -26.03
N LEU A 722 29.74 -5.35 -25.73
CA LEU A 722 31.01 -5.61 -26.40
C LEU A 722 30.77 -5.68 -27.91
N LYS A 723 31.16 -4.64 -28.67
CA LYS A 723 31.17 -4.67 -30.13
C LYS A 723 32.36 -5.54 -30.56
N ILE A 724 32.15 -6.85 -30.61
CA ILE A 724 33.20 -7.83 -30.94
C ILE A 724 33.59 -7.67 -32.41
N ASN A 725 34.78 -7.13 -32.65
CA ASN A 725 35.37 -7.07 -33.98
C ASN A 725 35.91 -8.47 -34.36
N ARG A 726 35.23 -9.15 -35.28
CA ARG A 726 35.57 -10.51 -35.70
C ARG A 726 36.38 -10.47 -37.00
N ASP A 727 37.32 -11.39 -37.13
CA ASP A 727 38.10 -11.62 -38.34
C ASP A 727 38.31 -13.12 -38.56
N TRP A 728 38.71 -13.51 -39.77
CA TRP A 728 39.08 -14.89 -40.08
C TRP A 728 40.49 -15.17 -39.56
N ILE A 729 40.65 -16.22 -38.75
CA ILE A 729 41.96 -16.67 -38.29
C ILE A 729 42.08 -18.20 -38.37
N GLY A 730 43.26 -18.68 -38.76
CA GLY A 730 43.61 -20.10 -38.72
C GLY A 730 43.74 -20.60 -37.28
N VAL A 731 43.18 -21.79 -36.98
CA VAL A 731 43.22 -22.38 -35.64
C VAL A 731 44.67 -22.70 -35.22
N ASP A 732 45.50 -23.11 -36.17
CA ASP A 732 46.94 -23.35 -36.02
C ASP A 732 47.70 -22.06 -35.69
N GLU A 733 47.36 -20.95 -36.36
CA GLU A 733 47.95 -19.64 -36.07
C GLU A 733 47.57 -19.14 -34.66
N LEU A 734 46.30 -19.29 -34.30
CA LEU A 734 45.78 -18.87 -32.99
C LEU A 734 46.44 -19.63 -31.84
N ILE A 735 46.44 -20.97 -31.89
CA ILE A 735 47.04 -21.81 -30.84
C ILE A 735 48.57 -21.66 -30.86
N GLY A 736 49.17 -21.58 -32.05
CA GLY A 736 50.61 -21.37 -32.21
C GLY A 736 51.08 -20.03 -31.63
N SER A 737 50.30 -18.96 -31.77
CA SER A 737 50.62 -17.65 -31.17
C SER A 737 50.61 -17.73 -29.64
N ALA A 738 49.54 -18.29 -29.06
CA ALA A 738 49.42 -18.45 -27.62
C ALA A 738 50.51 -19.38 -27.06
N ALA A 739 50.89 -20.45 -27.77
CA ALA A 739 51.97 -21.35 -27.38
C ALA A 739 53.35 -20.66 -27.38
N ARG A 740 53.68 -19.91 -28.44
CA ARG A 740 54.92 -19.11 -28.51
C ARG A 740 54.98 -18.05 -27.42
N ARG A 741 53.83 -17.47 -27.06
CA ARG A 741 53.72 -16.53 -25.95
C ARG A 741 54.03 -17.22 -24.61
N LEU A 742 53.41 -18.36 -24.33
CA LEU A 742 53.67 -19.13 -23.11
C LEU A 742 55.15 -19.54 -23.01
N GLN A 743 55.75 -20.00 -24.10
CA GLN A 743 57.13 -20.47 -24.12
C GLN A 743 58.16 -19.34 -23.92
N ARG A 744 57.81 -18.08 -24.23
CA ARG A 744 58.61 -16.91 -23.87
C ARG A 744 58.60 -16.65 -22.36
N TYR A 745 57.44 -16.78 -21.70
CA TYR A 745 57.31 -16.56 -20.25
C TYR A 745 57.80 -17.74 -19.41
N GLN A 746 57.63 -18.97 -19.92
CA GLN A 746 58.03 -20.19 -19.22
C GLN A 746 58.84 -21.11 -20.15
N PRO A 747 60.15 -20.84 -20.35
CA PRO A 747 60.99 -21.55 -21.31
C PRO A 747 61.16 -23.06 -21.03
N LYS A 748 60.89 -23.47 -19.79
CA LYS A 748 61.05 -24.86 -19.33
C LYS A 748 59.81 -25.73 -19.59
N VAL A 749 58.67 -25.14 -19.97
CA VAL A 749 57.43 -25.88 -20.19
C VAL A 749 57.53 -26.68 -21.49
N ARG A 750 57.16 -27.97 -21.41
CA ARG A 750 57.01 -28.85 -22.58
C ARG A 750 55.57 -28.75 -23.09
N LEU A 751 55.40 -28.39 -24.37
CA LEU A 751 54.11 -28.29 -25.04
C LEU A 751 54.04 -29.32 -26.18
N GLU A 752 52.95 -30.06 -26.24
CA GLU A 752 52.63 -30.98 -27.33
C GLU A 752 51.38 -30.50 -28.05
N LEU A 753 51.52 -30.05 -29.29
CA LEU A 753 50.42 -29.53 -30.10
C LEU A 753 49.97 -30.59 -31.11
N ASP A 754 48.69 -30.96 -31.06
CA ASP A 754 48.05 -31.88 -32.00
C ASP A 754 46.89 -31.16 -32.71
N ILE A 755 47.23 -30.53 -33.84
CA ILE A 755 46.32 -29.70 -34.64
C ILE A 755 46.33 -30.24 -36.08
N PRO A 756 45.20 -30.77 -36.59
CA PRO A 756 45.10 -31.24 -37.97
C PRO A 756 45.23 -30.06 -38.95
N ALA A 757 46.06 -30.22 -39.99
CA ALA A 757 46.23 -29.21 -41.05
C ALA A 757 44.96 -28.96 -41.89
N THR A 758 43.90 -29.77 -41.69
CA THR A 758 42.63 -29.69 -42.42
C THR A 758 41.57 -28.82 -41.75
N LEU A 759 41.86 -28.22 -40.58
CA LEU A 759 40.88 -27.38 -39.88
C LEU A 759 40.63 -26.07 -40.64
N ALA A 760 39.35 -25.73 -40.83
CA ALA A 760 38.96 -24.46 -41.45
C ALA A 760 39.28 -23.25 -40.54
N PRO A 761 39.54 -22.07 -41.11
CA PRO A 761 39.64 -20.84 -40.33
C PRO A 761 38.31 -20.52 -39.66
N ILE A 762 38.37 -19.80 -38.53
CA ILE A 762 37.21 -19.44 -37.71
C ILE A 762 36.97 -17.92 -37.71
N TRP A 763 35.70 -17.51 -37.67
CA TRP A 763 35.27 -16.12 -37.62
C TRP A 763 35.07 -15.66 -36.17
N VAL A 764 36.13 -15.17 -35.54
CA VAL A 764 36.17 -14.78 -34.12
C VAL A 764 36.99 -13.50 -33.94
N HIS A 765 36.99 -12.91 -32.76
CA HIS A 765 37.97 -11.86 -32.44
C HIS A 765 39.32 -12.52 -32.09
N PRO A 766 40.36 -12.43 -32.94
CA PRO A 766 41.58 -13.23 -32.77
C PRO A 766 42.24 -13.03 -31.41
N ALA A 767 42.44 -11.78 -30.99
CA ALA A 767 43.11 -11.46 -29.74
C ALA A 767 42.39 -11.97 -28.48
N LEU A 768 41.04 -11.94 -28.44
CA LEU A 768 40.28 -12.40 -27.27
C LEU A 768 40.30 -13.92 -27.15
N VAL A 769 40.19 -14.64 -28.27
CA VAL A 769 40.24 -16.09 -28.26
C VAL A 769 41.67 -16.59 -28.01
N GLU A 770 42.69 -15.93 -28.57
CA GLU A 770 44.10 -16.20 -28.24
C GLU A 770 44.36 -16.01 -26.74
N GLN A 771 43.85 -14.93 -26.15
CA GLN A 771 43.99 -14.65 -24.71
C GLN A 771 43.31 -15.72 -23.84
N ALA A 772 42.10 -16.16 -24.23
CA ALA A 772 41.40 -17.25 -23.55
C ALA A 772 42.20 -18.55 -23.58
N VAL A 773 42.73 -18.93 -24.75
CA VAL A 773 43.57 -20.12 -24.92
C VAL A 773 44.88 -19.99 -24.14
N PHE A 774 45.52 -18.83 -24.15
CA PHE A 774 46.72 -18.54 -23.35
C PHE A 774 46.46 -18.72 -21.84
N ASN A 775 45.37 -18.16 -21.31
CA ASN A 775 45.02 -18.26 -19.88
C ASN A 775 44.83 -19.72 -19.44
N VAL A 776 44.21 -20.54 -20.29
CA VAL A 776 44.02 -21.96 -20.02
C VAL A 776 45.36 -22.71 -20.06
N MET A 777 46.20 -22.45 -21.06
CA MET A 777 47.53 -23.08 -21.16
C MET A 777 48.48 -22.65 -20.04
N GLU A 778 48.43 -21.39 -19.60
CA GLU A 778 49.22 -20.88 -18.48
C GLU A 778 48.82 -21.58 -17.18
N ASN A 779 47.53 -21.76 -16.93
CA ASN A 779 47.04 -22.54 -15.79
C ASN A 779 47.50 -24.00 -15.88
N ALA A 780 47.35 -24.64 -17.04
CA ALA A 780 47.80 -26.02 -17.26
C ALA A 780 49.31 -26.19 -16.99
N ALA A 781 50.14 -25.25 -17.45
CA ALA A 781 51.58 -25.27 -17.23
C ALA A 781 51.94 -25.06 -15.75
N LYS A 782 51.24 -24.18 -15.06
CA LYS A 782 51.48 -23.86 -13.64
C LYS A 782 51.20 -25.05 -12.72
N PHE A 783 50.17 -25.83 -13.01
CA PHE A 783 49.77 -26.97 -12.18
C PHE A 783 50.37 -28.31 -12.63
N SER A 784 51.01 -28.35 -13.80
CA SER A 784 51.71 -29.55 -14.29
C SER A 784 53.05 -29.77 -13.57
N PRO A 785 53.45 -31.03 -13.33
CA PRO A 785 54.80 -31.36 -12.91
C PRO A 785 55.85 -30.90 -13.96
N PRO A 786 57.08 -30.53 -13.56
CA PRO A 786 58.10 -29.98 -14.47
C PRO A 786 58.48 -30.89 -15.65
N ASP A 787 58.32 -32.19 -15.48
CA ASP A 787 58.74 -33.22 -16.45
C ASP A 787 57.60 -33.65 -17.40
N ALA A 788 56.37 -33.21 -17.15
CA ALA A 788 55.18 -33.57 -17.91
C ALA A 788 54.86 -32.51 -18.97
N ALA A 789 54.43 -32.96 -20.15
CA ALA A 789 54.02 -32.06 -21.23
C ALA A 789 52.54 -31.65 -21.08
N VAL A 790 52.26 -30.37 -21.34
CA VAL A 790 50.89 -29.88 -21.52
C VAL A 790 50.47 -30.18 -22.96
N GLN A 791 49.42 -30.97 -23.14
CA GLN A 791 48.91 -31.35 -24.46
C GLN A 791 47.78 -30.41 -24.88
N VAL A 792 47.84 -29.89 -26.11
CA VAL A 792 46.78 -29.07 -26.69
C VAL A 792 46.30 -29.74 -27.97
N GLN A 793 45.02 -30.12 -27.99
CA GLN A 793 44.39 -30.80 -29.12
C GLN A 793 43.27 -29.94 -29.69
N ALA A 794 43.25 -29.76 -31.01
CA ALA A 794 42.14 -29.09 -31.69
C ALA A 794 41.45 -30.06 -32.66
N ARG A 795 40.11 -30.13 -32.61
CA ARG A 795 39.29 -30.99 -33.47
C ARG A 795 37.99 -30.28 -33.84
N GLU A 796 37.51 -30.50 -35.05
CA GLU A 796 36.15 -30.14 -35.45
C GLU A 796 35.22 -31.33 -35.18
N LEU A 797 34.20 -31.13 -34.36
CA LEU A 797 33.22 -32.14 -33.96
C LEU A 797 31.83 -31.50 -33.96
N ASP A 798 30.86 -32.14 -34.60
CA ASP A 798 29.46 -31.69 -34.63
C ASP A 798 29.26 -30.23 -35.12
N GLY A 799 30.11 -29.77 -36.06
CA GLY A 799 30.07 -28.40 -36.59
C GLY A 799 30.59 -27.33 -35.63
N GLN A 800 31.33 -27.73 -34.59
CA GLN A 800 31.95 -26.84 -33.62
C GLN A 800 33.45 -27.13 -33.52
N LEU A 801 34.24 -26.09 -33.27
CA LEU A 801 35.65 -26.22 -32.96
C LEU A 801 35.81 -26.55 -31.47
N ARG A 802 36.50 -27.65 -31.17
CA ARG A 802 36.87 -28.07 -29.82
C ARG A 802 38.38 -27.94 -29.64
N ILE A 803 38.79 -27.20 -28.61
CA ILE A 803 40.19 -27.06 -28.18
C ILE A 803 40.28 -27.64 -26.77
N ASP A 804 40.97 -28.78 -26.63
CA ASP A 804 41.20 -29.46 -25.37
C ASP A 804 42.63 -29.19 -24.89
N VAL A 805 42.79 -28.59 -23.72
CA VAL A 805 44.07 -28.38 -23.04
C VAL A 805 44.15 -29.35 -21.86
N ILE A 806 45.14 -30.23 -21.88
CA ILE A 806 45.28 -31.35 -20.95
C ILE A 806 46.58 -31.17 -20.16
N ASP A 807 46.46 -31.14 -18.83
CA ASP A 807 47.57 -31.11 -17.89
C ASP A 807 47.74 -32.45 -17.15
N ALA A 808 48.91 -32.64 -16.55
CA ALA A 808 49.22 -33.81 -15.71
C ALA A 808 49.29 -33.46 -14.21
N GLY A 809 48.59 -32.40 -13.81
CA GLY A 809 48.55 -31.87 -12.45
C GLY A 809 47.74 -32.72 -11.47
N PRO A 810 47.42 -32.18 -10.29
CA PRO A 810 46.68 -32.90 -9.25
C PRO A 810 45.20 -33.19 -9.61
N GLY A 811 44.67 -32.55 -10.66
CA GLY A 811 43.28 -32.66 -11.09
C GLY A 811 42.31 -31.84 -10.23
N ILE A 812 41.09 -31.66 -10.75
CA ILE A 812 40.02 -30.88 -10.09
C ILE A 812 38.88 -31.82 -9.65
N PRO A 813 38.48 -31.79 -8.35
CA PRO A 813 37.33 -32.53 -7.83
C PRO A 813 36.02 -32.24 -8.56
N ASP A 814 35.14 -33.23 -8.66
CA ASP A 814 33.87 -33.13 -9.39
C ASP A 814 32.98 -31.98 -8.88
N ASP A 815 32.96 -31.74 -7.57
CA ASP A 815 32.18 -30.68 -6.90
C ASP A 815 32.75 -29.27 -7.11
N GLU A 816 34.04 -29.16 -7.45
CA GLU A 816 34.72 -27.89 -7.65
C GLU A 816 34.78 -27.49 -9.13
N ARG A 817 34.59 -28.41 -10.08
CA ARG A 817 34.72 -28.15 -11.54
C ARG A 817 33.80 -27.08 -12.11
N ALA A 818 32.61 -26.88 -11.53
CA ALA A 818 31.73 -25.78 -11.92
C ALA A 818 32.19 -24.44 -11.32
N ARG A 819 32.72 -24.49 -10.10
CA ARG A 819 33.06 -23.31 -9.29
C ARG A 819 34.39 -22.66 -9.66
N ILE A 820 35.30 -23.37 -10.32
CA ILE A 820 36.56 -22.80 -10.81
C ILE A 820 36.38 -21.68 -11.84
N PHE A 821 35.18 -21.52 -12.39
CA PHE A 821 34.82 -20.42 -13.28
C PHE A 821 34.16 -19.25 -12.53
N ASP A 822 33.82 -19.41 -11.25
CA ASP A 822 33.29 -18.34 -10.41
C ASP A 822 34.39 -17.29 -10.16
N MET A 823 34.00 -16.01 -10.16
CA MET A 823 34.94 -14.92 -9.88
C MET A 823 35.60 -15.11 -8.51
N PHE A 824 36.94 -15.00 -8.47
CA PHE A 824 37.78 -15.08 -7.27
C PHE A 824 37.86 -16.47 -6.62
N TYR A 825 37.35 -17.52 -7.25
CA TYR A 825 37.50 -18.87 -6.74
C TYR A 825 38.90 -19.43 -7.05
N SER A 826 39.58 -19.97 -6.04
CA SER A 826 40.86 -20.67 -6.18
C SER A 826 40.90 -21.90 -5.28
N VAL A 827 41.39 -23.02 -5.81
CA VAL A 827 41.50 -24.28 -5.07
C VAL A 827 42.79 -24.28 -4.24
N GLU A 828 42.69 -24.09 -2.93
CA GLU A 828 43.83 -24.17 -2.01
C GLU A 828 44.14 -25.64 -1.67
N ARG A 829 45.18 -26.24 -2.28
CA ARG A 829 45.74 -27.53 -1.83
C ARG A 829 47.27 -27.55 -1.88
N GLY A 830 47.87 -27.53 -0.69
CA GLY A 830 49.29 -27.86 -0.46
C GLY A 830 50.27 -26.68 -0.49
N ASP A 831 51.43 -26.89 0.16
CA ASP A 831 52.47 -25.91 0.55
C ASP A 831 53.24 -25.26 -0.63
N ARG A 832 52.67 -25.27 -1.84
CA ARG A 832 53.24 -24.65 -3.04
C ARG A 832 52.32 -23.53 -3.55
N GLY A 833 52.55 -22.33 -3.03
CA GLY A 833 52.38 -21.11 -3.82
C GLY A 833 50.99 -20.48 -3.84
N ARG A 834 50.81 -19.57 -2.90
CA ARG A 834 49.73 -18.58 -2.74
C ARG A 834 49.64 -17.56 -3.90
N HIS A 835 49.32 -17.95 -5.15
CA HIS A 835 49.44 -17.02 -6.28
C HIS A 835 48.43 -17.26 -7.42
N GLY A 836 47.16 -16.92 -7.26
CA GLY A 836 46.23 -16.80 -8.39
C GLY A 836 45.03 -15.96 -8.01
N THR A 837 44.64 -14.99 -8.85
CA THR A 837 43.53 -14.06 -8.58
C THR A 837 42.14 -14.69 -8.69
N GLY A 838 42.04 -15.95 -9.13
CA GLY A 838 40.76 -16.59 -9.42
C GLY A 838 39.97 -15.93 -10.57
N LEU A 839 40.62 -15.09 -11.38
CA LEU A 839 39.98 -14.36 -12.47
C LEU A 839 40.26 -14.97 -13.86
N GLY A 840 41.36 -15.70 -14.03
CA GLY A 840 41.82 -16.16 -15.36
C GLY A 840 40.82 -17.07 -16.08
N LEU A 841 40.21 -18.02 -15.36
CA LEU A 841 39.22 -18.95 -15.93
C LEU A 841 37.85 -18.29 -16.12
N THR A 842 37.44 -17.39 -15.23
CA THR A 842 36.21 -16.61 -15.40
C THR A 842 36.28 -15.70 -16.61
N ILE A 843 37.42 -15.03 -16.82
CA ILE A 843 37.67 -14.20 -18.00
C ILE A 843 37.66 -15.05 -19.27
N CYS A 844 38.27 -16.24 -19.24
CA CYS A 844 38.21 -17.20 -20.35
C CYS A 844 36.76 -17.57 -20.68
N GLN A 845 35.93 -17.89 -19.68
CA GLN A 845 34.52 -18.19 -19.89
C GLN A 845 33.76 -17.01 -20.50
N GLY A 846 34.01 -15.78 -20.04
CA GLY A 846 33.42 -14.57 -20.63
C GLY A 846 33.84 -14.32 -22.07
N MET A 847 35.13 -14.43 -22.38
CA MET A 847 35.67 -14.25 -23.74
C MET A 847 35.10 -15.28 -24.72
N ILE A 848 35.04 -16.56 -24.32
CA ILE A 848 34.48 -17.63 -25.16
C ILE A 848 32.96 -17.53 -25.26
N GLY A 849 32.27 -17.20 -24.17
CA GLY A 849 30.82 -16.99 -24.13
C GLY A 849 30.37 -15.83 -25.03
N ALA A 850 31.16 -14.75 -25.11
CA ALA A 850 30.93 -13.64 -26.02
C ALA A 850 30.96 -14.06 -27.52
N HIS A 851 31.62 -15.18 -27.82
CA HIS A 851 31.64 -15.80 -29.15
C HIS A 851 30.58 -16.91 -29.33
N GLY A 852 29.65 -17.06 -28.39
CA GLY A 852 28.63 -18.12 -28.40
C GLY A 852 29.19 -19.50 -28.05
N GLY A 853 30.41 -19.56 -27.51
CA GLY A 853 31.06 -20.80 -27.10
C GLY A 853 30.85 -21.16 -25.63
N SER A 854 31.48 -22.24 -25.19
CA SER A 854 31.51 -22.65 -23.78
C SER A 854 32.88 -23.18 -23.36
N VAL A 855 33.16 -23.11 -22.06
CA VAL A 855 34.37 -23.67 -21.44
C VAL A 855 33.95 -24.63 -20.33
N GLN A 856 34.56 -25.81 -20.27
CA GLN A 856 34.23 -26.86 -19.30
C GLN A 856 35.51 -27.50 -18.74
N ALA A 857 35.46 -27.88 -17.46
CA ALA A 857 36.51 -28.68 -16.83
C ALA A 857 36.08 -30.14 -16.75
N LEU A 858 36.96 -31.03 -17.18
CA LEU A 858 36.77 -32.47 -17.28
C LEU A 858 37.97 -33.19 -16.64
N PRO A 859 37.82 -34.47 -16.24
CA PRO A 859 38.94 -35.23 -15.72
C PRO A 859 40.01 -35.43 -16.81
N GLY A 860 41.28 -35.32 -16.44
CA GLY A 860 42.41 -35.66 -17.33
C GLY A 860 42.47 -37.16 -17.65
N ARG A 861 43.42 -37.54 -18.52
CA ARG A 861 43.57 -38.94 -18.96
C ARG A 861 43.82 -39.87 -17.76
N ASP A 862 43.17 -41.03 -17.76
CA ASP A 862 43.26 -42.04 -16.70
C ASP A 862 42.93 -41.52 -15.27
N GLY A 863 42.15 -40.43 -15.18
CA GLY A 863 41.75 -39.82 -13.90
C GLY A 863 42.86 -39.01 -13.22
N ARG A 864 43.95 -38.68 -13.93
CA ARG A 864 45.04 -37.82 -13.45
C ARG A 864 45.09 -36.52 -14.26
N GLY A 865 45.31 -35.39 -13.59
CA GLY A 865 45.31 -34.07 -14.22
C GLY A 865 43.93 -33.54 -14.57
N THR A 866 43.90 -32.43 -15.31
CA THR A 866 42.66 -31.77 -15.74
C THR A 866 42.64 -31.64 -17.26
N LEU A 867 41.45 -31.76 -17.85
CA LEU A 867 41.17 -31.36 -19.22
C LEU A 867 40.27 -30.14 -19.18
N ILE A 868 40.75 -29.00 -19.69
CA ILE A 868 39.91 -27.83 -19.94
C ILE A 868 39.52 -27.82 -21.42
N ARG A 869 38.22 -27.90 -21.68
CA ARG A 869 37.64 -27.93 -23.01
C ARG A 869 37.04 -26.58 -23.36
N ILE A 870 37.55 -25.95 -24.41
CA ILE A 870 36.96 -24.77 -25.05
C ILE A 870 36.19 -25.25 -26.28
N THR A 871 34.93 -24.83 -26.39
CA THR A 871 34.07 -25.14 -27.55
C THR A 871 33.60 -23.85 -28.19
N LEU A 872 33.84 -23.68 -29.49
CA LEU A 872 33.46 -22.50 -30.26
C LEU A 872 32.55 -22.89 -31.44
N PRO A 873 31.42 -22.20 -31.66
CA PRO A 873 30.61 -22.42 -32.85
C PRO A 873 31.33 -21.90 -34.10
N LEU A 874 31.23 -22.63 -35.21
CA LEU A 874 31.70 -22.16 -36.52
C LEU A 874 30.71 -21.13 -37.09
N LEU A 875 30.80 -19.90 -36.60
CA LEU A 875 29.96 -18.78 -37.05
C LEU A 875 30.31 -18.39 -38.49
N LYS A 876 29.28 -18.11 -39.29
CA LYS A 876 29.43 -17.45 -40.60
C LYS A 876 29.13 -15.96 -40.44
N PRO A 877 29.86 -15.06 -41.11
CA PRO A 877 29.51 -13.64 -41.12
C PRO A 877 28.10 -13.46 -41.68
N ALA A 878 27.28 -12.62 -41.02
CA ALA A 878 25.97 -12.27 -41.53
C ALA A 878 26.13 -11.63 -42.91
N SER A 879 25.45 -12.17 -43.92
CA SER A 879 25.41 -11.56 -45.26
C SER A 879 24.79 -10.17 -45.13
N HIS A 880 25.57 -9.12 -45.40
CA HIS A 880 25.08 -7.77 -45.58
C HIS A 880 24.24 -7.72 -46.86
N ASP A 881 22.98 -8.14 -46.78
CA ASP A 881 21.93 -7.91 -47.78
C ASP A 881 20.58 -8.01 -47.07
N GLU A 882 20.25 -7.02 -46.24
CA GLU A 882 18.86 -6.66 -45.95
C GLU A 882 18.86 -5.19 -45.47
N PRO A 883 18.15 -4.27 -46.15
CA PRO A 883 17.97 -2.90 -45.68
C PRO A 883 17.04 -2.89 -44.47
N ASP A 884 17.47 -2.18 -43.42
CA ASP A 884 16.76 -1.90 -42.17
C ASP A 884 15.32 -1.39 -42.46
N PRO A 885 14.25 -2.02 -41.92
CA PRO A 885 12.94 -1.40 -41.90
C PRO A 885 12.78 -0.59 -40.60
N ASP A 886 12.74 0.74 -40.76
CA ASP A 886 12.29 1.82 -39.85
C ASP A 886 12.04 1.53 -38.36
#